data_AF-A0AAU9DBU1-F1
#
_entry.id   AF-A0AAU9DBU1-F1
#
_cell.length_a   1.000
_cell.length_b   1.000
_cell.length_c   1.000
_cell.angle_alpha   90.00
_cell.angle_beta   90.00
_cell.angle_gamma   90.00
#
_symmetry.space_group_name_H-M   'P 1'
#
loop_
_entity.id
_entity.type
_entity.pdbx_description
1 polymer ?
#
loop_
_entity_poly.entity_id
_entity_poly.type
_entity_poly.pdbx_seq_one_letter_code
_entity_poly.pdbx_strand_id
1 'polypeptide(L)'
;MHKKMLLILLLSLIFAGCIMNYFDKEAPTIVLKNKNIIKIKEGEYNLPYKDGIVKIEGSVKDNDKVKYLKENDINVELKNGEFTLYIDTTKIQKITLIAEDERGNKKNIKINLIKDDSSPKVSKLKINDKDYIDNMIVGGNNNKIKIELNATDESGIKEVSLEEQTFTKGTDSYTLNYENIKSGDNVLSINVVDEVGNVTTSAIKFYYDKVPPSYHKIYCDDTEVNLGEEYITNKSKVTLKFELEDVSDIINLNYLSVNDIQIDKSKFINQQVTVDVKNGSNVIKFSFLDEFGNVTEEKNIKIYNSITKPKMDNIKILESSIEVLPKDDIYYVNSPNISITGELKTEDVHLNLSYFKLNSENADWDKSSGDFNLDYILSEPKKDEIIKLEVGDNAGNQESVEKNIYYDNTKPIVTFDNEYNDKIWIKSKEDAINLSGKVEDDNFEKLLIENSEITVDSSTNRFTKDITTTKSSIYYEVSDKAGNILTGEKMVSLDAESPTVKSLTINGKLYADDMIVNLKDNKNILIDVTLEDNVGIKDVKLGDKSPKEIKSNMRYIFEITSEEIKDSEFSGKLIFYDFAGNQNEKNILVRYYKESPIIKEIKLDNKDIVENKIEYSANGDVSLVIKIDSQNIKMKIDKFILKLNGEILYSKEESNGIYPIYLGKKNSNNDINIYLENENGLSEENNYEIYYDALPPITSEIKVYKKDSSNLIYSEINYTKNMNYPMDGDIYIDFKVTDDLEVESSEVNLKIGDNTINASPLEKGIYSVSITNNLLTQGLNKLDILSKDKAGNISIKTLYINFYKLLPIELSYGNLSQTALTLNWTGLYPGNNLLKYELYMEKEGDDENYERVYSGTKLYNVISGLDDDSIYKFYILGYDKYIKDSENKVQSNILEIKTLNKQPEKLTIYFGNVEKEIDTLQKYGIKIYWDKVSEIDRHDFLEYVIYRNDTGSDNENDYKEIATIKNANETYYKDEIGKENENKLYKYEVVVRDKGYKISDRSNGVSAYSYNLPPDIPTDFEMKFEEESSGSVYSYDSTKFYGSNDENNKVRMKIKINDVSTKIKDLQYYEVYRSISTSVDNTTVIYPSILIYRGKYNKTYYSNGSVDYSNNEINLIENGLNENSKYYYKIRAWDKDLDVNSVNDEDEYSETNIFTIKTCDLKPAKVKNIVGYVSGDFVSIWWEFPYIKDFSKYSVYRKENNSYVKLKDITDINEKYFSETDLDFDNNSLYNYKIEAYDSGNNSSEIIFTIDKDGGITVLN
;
A
#
# COMPACT_ATOMS: atom_id res chain seq x y z
N MET A 1 14.99 -98.28 -116.12
CA MET A 1 14.60 -96.96 -116.67
C MET A 1 14.23 -95.96 -115.55
N HIS A 2 15.07 -95.83 -114.52
CA HIS A 2 14.93 -94.87 -113.40
C HIS A 2 16.27 -94.19 -113.04
N LYS A 3 17.27 -94.23 -113.95
CA LYS A 3 18.58 -93.56 -113.81
C LYS A 3 18.63 -92.13 -114.42
N LYS A 4 17.54 -91.64 -115.02
CA LYS A 4 17.47 -90.29 -115.64
C LYS A 4 16.69 -89.25 -114.82
N MET A 5 16.07 -89.63 -113.70
CA MET A 5 15.33 -88.71 -112.82
C MET A 5 16.14 -88.27 -111.57
N LEU A 6 17.17 -89.03 -111.18
CA LEU A 6 18.06 -88.67 -110.07
C LEU A 6 19.15 -87.65 -110.47
N LEU A 7 19.56 -87.62 -111.75
CA LEU A 7 20.59 -86.68 -112.23
C LEU A 7 20.06 -85.25 -112.42
N ILE A 8 18.76 -85.08 -112.67
CA ILE A 8 18.14 -83.75 -112.84
C ILE A 8 17.80 -83.12 -111.48
N LEU A 9 17.51 -83.91 -110.43
CA LEU A 9 17.33 -83.40 -109.07
C LEU A 9 18.64 -83.06 -108.36
N LEU A 10 19.75 -83.74 -108.71
CA LEU A 10 21.07 -83.45 -108.13
C LEU A 10 21.73 -82.19 -108.75
N LEU A 11 21.42 -81.86 -110.01
CA LEU A 11 21.94 -80.65 -110.66
C LEU A 11 21.20 -79.36 -110.27
N SER A 12 19.95 -79.41 -109.81
CA SER A 12 19.23 -78.22 -109.32
C SER A 12 19.61 -77.82 -107.89
N LEU A 13 20.02 -78.78 -107.04
CA LEU A 13 20.46 -78.51 -105.67
C LEU A 13 21.90 -77.97 -105.58
N ILE A 14 22.77 -78.27 -106.57
CA ILE A 14 24.14 -77.75 -106.59
C ILE A 14 24.19 -76.30 -107.13
N PHE A 15 23.23 -75.87 -107.96
CA PHE A 15 23.17 -74.48 -108.44
C PHE A 15 22.45 -73.50 -107.49
N ALA A 16 21.63 -73.99 -106.54
CA ALA A 16 20.98 -73.13 -105.54
C ALA A 16 21.83 -72.94 -104.26
N GLY A 17 22.75 -73.86 -103.95
CA GLY A 17 23.61 -73.77 -102.75
C GLY A 17 24.83 -72.85 -102.89
N CYS A 18 25.22 -72.45 -104.10
CA CYS A 18 26.43 -71.64 -104.34
C CYS A 18 26.16 -70.15 -104.63
N ILE A 19 24.91 -69.68 -104.56
CA ILE A 19 24.56 -68.26 -104.81
C ILE A 19 24.00 -67.53 -103.57
N MET A 20 23.70 -68.21 -102.46
CA MET A 20 23.15 -67.55 -101.25
C MET A 20 24.16 -67.21 -100.13
N ASN A 21 25.45 -67.53 -100.26
CA ASN A 21 26.49 -67.09 -99.29
C ASN A 21 27.28 -65.84 -99.74
N TYR A 22 26.76 -65.10 -100.73
CA TYR A 22 27.42 -63.89 -101.26
C TYR A 22 26.65 -62.58 -101.00
N PHE A 23 25.61 -62.59 -100.15
CA PHE A 23 24.89 -61.39 -99.74
C PHE A 23 24.54 -61.43 -98.23
N ASP A 24 25.55 -61.53 -97.37
CA ASP A 24 25.39 -60.96 -96.03
C ASP A 24 25.62 -59.45 -96.14
N LYS A 25 24.62 -58.66 -95.73
CA LYS A 25 24.47 -57.22 -96.02
C LYS A 25 24.43 -56.36 -94.75
N GLU A 26 24.63 -56.94 -93.56
CA GLU A 26 24.59 -56.15 -92.33
C GLU A 26 25.86 -55.32 -92.19
N ALA A 27 25.70 -54.02 -92.00
CA ALA A 27 26.82 -53.12 -91.75
C ALA A 27 27.35 -53.29 -90.32
N PRO A 28 28.64 -53.04 -90.07
CA PRO A 28 29.24 -53.10 -88.73
C PRO A 28 28.47 -52.24 -87.72
N THR A 29 28.35 -52.70 -86.47
CA THR A 29 27.67 -51.97 -85.39
C THR A 29 28.68 -51.30 -84.47
N ILE A 30 28.58 -49.99 -84.29
CA ILE A 30 29.42 -49.22 -83.35
C ILE A 30 28.66 -49.07 -82.01
N VAL A 31 29.30 -49.44 -80.91
CA VAL A 31 28.76 -49.34 -79.53
C VAL A 31 29.67 -48.44 -78.70
N LEU A 32 29.13 -47.34 -78.18
CA LEU A 32 29.89 -46.42 -77.31
C LEU A 32 29.83 -46.88 -75.84
N LYS A 33 30.93 -46.73 -75.11
CA LYS A 33 31.11 -47.15 -73.70
C LYS A 33 31.04 -46.01 -72.68
N ASN A 34 31.11 -44.74 -73.09
CA ASN A 34 31.07 -43.64 -72.12
C ASN A 34 29.70 -43.56 -71.44
N LYS A 35 29.71 -43.44 -70.11
CA LYS A 35 28.49 -43.38 -69.28
C LYS A 35 27.64 -42.12 -69.50
N ASN A 36 28.24 -41.03 -70.02
CA ASN A 36 27.60 -39.72 -70.13
C ASN A 36 27.09 -39.44 -71.56
N ILE A 37 27.03 -40.47 -72.41
CA ILE A 37 26.51 -40.34 -73.77
C ILE A 37 24.99 -40.42 -73.77
N ILE A 38 24.35 -39.36 -74.27
CA ILE A 38 22.91 -39.27 -74.44
C ILE A 38 22.57 -39.68 -75.87
N LYS A 39 21.90 -40.83 -76.04
CA LYS A 39 21.39 -41.26 -77.36
C LYS A 39 20.21 -40.36 -77.75
N ILE A 40 20.38 -39.54 -78.79
CA ILE A 40 19.32 -38.66 -79.30
C ILE A 40 18.35 -39.46 -80.16
N LYS A 41 18.91 -40.25 -81.09
CA LYS A 41 18.22 -41.20 -81.95
C LYS A 41 19.23 -42.22 -82.44
N GLU A 42 18.78 -43.23 -83.17
CA GLU A 42 19.68 -44.28 -83.64
C GLU A 42 20.78 -43.71 -84.56
N GLY A 43 22.04 -43.92 -84.16
CA GLY A 43 23.21 -43.38 -84.85
C GLY A 43 23.53 -41.91 -84.58
N GLU A 44 22.80 -41.21 -83.70
CA GLU A 44 23.16 -39.85 -83.27
C GLU A 44 23.16 -39.73 -81.73
N TYR A 45 24.26 -39.21 -81.21
CA TYR A 45 24.56 -39.13 -79.79
C TYR A 45 25.00 -37.72 -79.41
N ASN A 46 24.66 -37.27 -78.20
CA ASN A 46 25.23 -36.09 -77.58
C ASN A 46 26.19 -36.53 -76.48
N LEU A 47 27.33 -35.85 -76.39
CA LEU A 47 28.28 -36.02 -75.30
C LEU A 47 28.57 -34.62 -74.73
N PRO A 48 28.02 -34.29 -73.55
CA PRO A 48 28.32 -33.03 -72.91
C PRO A 48 29.77 -32.99 -72.42
N TYR A 49 30.38 -31.80 -72.44
CA TYR A 49 31.74 -31.56 -71.95
C TYR A 49 31.91 -30.14 -71.43
N LYS A 50 32.86 -29.92 -70.51
CA LYS A 50 33.20 -28.60 -69.96
C LYS A 50 34.25 -27.88 -70.80
N ASP A 51 35.49 -28.35 -70.80
CA ASP A 51 36.58 -27.86 -71.68
C ASP A 51 37.72 -28.89 -71.77
N GLY A 52 38.48 -28.92 -72.87
CA GLY A 52 39.74 -29.69 -72.99
C GLY A 52 39.68 -30.93 -73.88
N ILE A 53 40.36 -32.01 -73.48
CA ILE A 53 40.43 -33.26 -74.25
C ILE A 53 39.35 -34.23 -73.76
N VAL A 54 38.37 -34.54 -74.61
CA VAL A 54 37.33 -35.53 -74.34
C VAL A 54 37.79 -36.91 -74.82
N LYS A 55 37.74 -37.89 -73.92
CA LYS A 55 38.02 -39.30 -74.22
C LYS A 55 36.74 -40.01 -74.63
N ILE A 56 36.65 -40.56 -75.84
CA ILE A 56 35.53 -41.39 -76.32
C ILE A 56 36.01 -42.83 -76.45
N GLU A 57 35.28 -43.76 -75.84
CA GLU A 57 35.60 -45.18 -75.88
C GLU A 57 34.42 -45.96 -76.45
N GLY A 58 34.72 -47.00 -77.22
CA GLY A 58 33.70 -47.83 -77.81
C GLY A 58 34.24 -49.14 -78.37
N SER A 59 33.35 -49.91 -78.97
CA SER A 59 33.68 -51.11 -79.72
C SER A 59 32.91 -51.16 -81.04
N VAL A 60 33.50 -51.82 -82.03
CA VAL A 60 32.86 -52.13 -83.31
C VAL A 60 32.64 -53.63 -83.36
N LYS A 61 31.40 -54.05 -83.56
CA LYS A 61 30.99 -55.45 -83.71
C LYS A 61 30.56 -55.71 -85.14
N ASP A 62 31.15 -56.72 -85.76
CA ASP A 62 30.83 -57.18 -87.09
C ASP A 62 31.05 -58.71 -87.15
N ASN A 63 30.30 -59.39 -88.00
CA ASN A 63 30.48 -60.82 -88.29
C ASN A 63 31.69 -61.05 -89.21
N ASP A 64 32.09 -60.03 -89.99
CA ASP A 64 33.32 -60.00 -90.79
C ASP A 64 34.44 -59.17 -90.11
N LYS A 65 35.64 -59.15 -90.70
CA LYS A 65 36.71 -58.27 -90.23
C LYS A 65 36.40 -56.81 -90.59
N VAL A 66 36.38 -55.94 -89.58
CA VAL A 66 36.28 -54.49 -89.80
C VAL A 66 37.55 -54.01 -90.49
N LYS A 67 37.39 -53.43 -91.69
CA LYS A 67 38.48 -52.97 -92.54
C LYS A 67 39.11 -51.69 -92.01
N TYR A 68 38.29 -50.75 -91.52
CA TYR A 68 38.75 -49.58 -90.78
C TYR A 68 37.61 -48.91 -90.00
N LEU A 69 37.97 -48.21 -88.92
CA LEU A 69 37.16 -47.17 -88.29
C LEU A 69 37.78 -45.81 -88.63
N LYS A 70 36.98 -44.86 -89.12
CA LYS A 70 37.43 -43.49 -89.38
C LYS A 70 36.71 -42.48 -88.51
N GLU A 71 37.44 -41.47 -88.06
CA GLU A 71 36.91 -40.24 -87.48
C GLU A 71 37.13 -39.11 -88.49
N ASN A 72 36.06 -38.54 -89.08
CA ASN A 72 36.18 -37.42 -90.02
C ASN A 72 37.29 -37.64 -91.09
N ASP A 73 37.34 -38.85 -91.65
CA ASP A 73 38.31 -39.36 -92.63
C ASP A 73 39.73 -39.71 -92.13
N ILE A 74 40.00 -39.65 -90.83
CA ILE A 74 41.26 -40.09 -90.21
C ILE A 74 41.09 -41.51 -89.65
N ASN A 75 42.05 -42.40 -89.89
CA ASN A 75 41.99 -43.78 -89.39
C ASN A 75 42.14 -43.80 -87.85
N VAL A 76 41.19 -44.46 -87.18
CA VAL A 76 41.22 -44.74 -85.74
C VAL A 76 41.75 -46.16 -85.53
N GLU A 77 42.75 -46.31 -84.66
CA GLU A 77 43.32 -47.62 -84.34
C GLU A 77 42.28 -48.49 -83.60
N LEU A 78 42.01 -49.68 -84.12
CA LEU A 78 41.17 -50.69 -83.48
C LEU A 78 42.07 -51.75 -82.82
N LYS A 79 41.98 -51.89 -81.49
CA LYS A 79 42.64 -52.98 -80.75
C LYS A 79 41.59 -53.98 -80.31
N ASN A 80 41.60 -55.18 -80.90
CA ASN A 80 40.63 -56.24 -80.63
C ASN A 80 39.16 -55.80 -80.79
N GLY A 81 38.88 -54.93 -81.76
CA GLY A 81 37.52 -54.40 -81.99
C GLY A 81 37.12 -53.26 -81.06
N GLU A 82 38.00 -52.80 -80.16
CA GLU A 82 37.78 -51.61 -79.33
C GLU A 82 38.56 -50.40 -79.83
N PHE A 83 38.05 -49.21 -79.57
CA PHE A 83 38.71 -47.95 -79.86
C PHE A 83 38.65 -46.99 -78.68
N THR A 84 39.67 -46.14 -78.59
CA THR A 84 39.73 -44.98 -77.71
C THR A 84 40.16 -43.78 -78.53
N LEU A 85 39.41 -42.69 -78.43
CA LEU A 85 39.64 -41.45 -79.15
C LEU A 85 39.82 -40.32 -78.15
N TYR A 86 40.79 -39.45 -78.38
CA TYR A 86 41.03 -38.25 -77.57
C TYR A 86 40.82 -37.03 -78.45
N ILE A 87 39.79 -36.25 -78.14
CA ILE A 87 39.36 -35.13 -78.98
C ILE A 87 39.59 -33.84 -78.25
N ASP A 88 40.38 -32.96 -78.86
CA ASP A 88 40.51 -31.57 -78.45
C ASP A 88 39.24 -30.81 -78.84
N THR A 89 38.40 -30.53 -77.85
CA THR A 89 37.07 -29.94 -78.06
C THR A 89 37.11 -28.48 -78.52
N THR A 90 38.28 -27.84 -78.46
CA THR A 90 38.47 -26.48 -78.99
C THR A 90 38.44 -26.43 -80.53
N LYS A 91 38.60 -27.58 -81.20
CA LYS A 91 38.73 -27.67 -82.67
C LYS A 91 37.60 -28.41 -83.35
N ILE A 92 36.92 -29.31 -82.64
CA ILE A 92 35.94 -30.24 -83.22
C ILE A 92 34.70 -30.25 -82.33
N GLN A 93 33.53 -29.97 -82.91
CA GLN A 93 32.23 -30.00 -82.20
C GLN A 93 31.34 -31.17 -82.65
N LYS A 94 31.69 -31.84 -83.75
CA LYS A 94 30.93 -32.97 -84.30
C LYS A 94 31.88 -34.03 -84.81
N ILE A 95 31.61 -35.26 -84.43
CA ILE A 95 32.41 -36.42 -84.79
C ILE A 95 31.55 -37.37 -85.58
N THR A 96 31.99 -37.76 -86.76
CA THR A 96 31.38 -38.87 -87.49
C THR A 96 32.33 -40.05 -87.44
N LEU A 97 31.93 -41.11 -86.73
CA LEU A 97 32.61 -42.39 -86.75
C LEU A 97 32.03 -43.26 -87.85
N ILE A 98 32.88 -43.71 -88.77
CA ILE A 98 32.50 -44.55 -89.92
C ILE A 98 33.22 -45.88 -89.79
N ALA A 99 32.48 -46.96 -89.57
CA ALA A 99 33.00 -48.31 -89.67
C ALA A 99 32.69 -48.87 -91.07
N GLU A 100 33.71 -49.38 -91.77
CA GLU A 100 33.58 -50.11 -93.04
C GLU A 100 34.10 -51.54 -92.87
N ASP A 101 33.35 -52.53 -93.35
CA ASP A 101 33.79 -53.93 -93.38
C ASP A 101 34.66 -54.25 -94.63
N GLU A 102 35.21 -55.46 -94.73
CA GLU A 102 36.01 -55.88 -95.90
C GLU A 102 35.19 -55.90 -97.21
N ARG A 103 33.86 -55.96 -97.13
CA ARG A 103 32.93 -56.00 -98.28
C ARG A 103 32.46 -54.61 -98.71
N GLY A 104 32.80 -53.56 -97.96
CA GLY A 104 32.47 -52.17 -98.25
C GLY A 104 31.16 -51.68 -97.63
N ASN A 105 30.49 -52.45 -96.77
CA ASN A 105 29.31 -51.99 -96.03
C ASN A 105 29.73 -50.97 -94.97
N LYS A 106 28.97 -49.88 -94.82
CA LYS A 106 29.31 -48.77 -93.92
C LYS A 106 28.22 -48.52 -92.89
N LYS A 107 28.62 -48.28 -91.65
CA LYS A 107 27.76 -47.69 -90.61
C LYS A 107 28.41 -46.42 -90.07
N ASN A 108 27.61 -45.37 -90.00
CA ASN A 108 28.02 -44.09 -89.47
C ASN A 108 27.29 -43.83 -88.16
N ILE A 109 28.00 -43.37 -87.15
CA ILE A 109 27.41 -42.73 -85.98
C ILE A 109 27.94 -41.30 -85.86
N LYS A 110 27.07 -40.37 -85.47
CA LYS A 110 27.44 -38.99 -85.20
C LYS A 110 27.41 -38.73 -83.70
N ILE A 111 28.45 -38.11 -83.18
CA ILE A 111 28.53 -37.65 -81.80
C ILE A 111 28.65 -36.13 -81.86
N ASN A 112 27.64 -35.41 -81.37
CA ASN A 112 27.75 -33.98 -81.16
C ASN A 112 28.34 -33.75 -79.77
N LEU A 113 29.42 -32.98 -79.72
CA LEU A 113 30.00 -32.51 -78.48
C LEU A 113 29.24 -31.25 -78.07
N ILE A 114 28.52 -31.31 -76.95
CA ILE A 114 27.77 -30.16 -76.42
C ILE A 114 28.61 -29.55 -75.31
N LYS A 115 28.99 -28.29 -75.45
CA LYS A 115 29.64 -27.59 -74.35
C LYS A 115 28.61 -27.30 -73.28
N ASP A 116 28.84 -27.77 -72.07
CA ASP A 116 28.02 -27.45 -70.91
C ASP A 116 28.84 -26.67 -69.87
N ASP A 117 28.62 -25.35 -69.90
CA ASP A 117 29.16 -24.39 -68.95
C ASP A 117 28.11 -23.99 -67.90
N SER A 118 26.90 -24.54 -67.97
CA SER A 118 25.84 -24.19 -67.02
C SER A 118 26.05 -24.93 -65.71
N SER A 119 25.92 -24.20 -64.60
CA SER A 119 25.92 -24.85 -63.27
C SER A 119 24.52 -25.37 -62.95
N PRO A 120 24.40 -26.50 -62.24
CA PRO A 120 23.12 -27.12 -61.91
C PRO A 120 22.21 -26.17 -61.11
N LYS A 121 20.89 -26.31 -61.23
CA LYS A 121 19.91 -25.44 -60.52
C LYS A 121 19.19 -26.22 -59.42
N VAL A 122 19.06 -25.61 -58.25
CA VAL A 122 18.19 -26.09 -57.16
C VAL A 122 16.85 -25.34 -57.24
N SER A 123 15.75 -26.04 -57.49
CA SER A 123 14.46 -25.42 -57.86
C SER A 123 13.33 -25.60 -56.84
N LYS A 124 13.44 -26.58 -55.95
CA LYS A 124 12.50 -26.82 -54.85
C LYS A 124 13.31 -27.25 -53.65
N LEU A 125 13.13 -26.60 -52.52
CA LEU A 125 13.81 -26.94 -51.28
C LEU A 125 12.76 -26.94 -50.15
N LYS A 126 12.73 -28.01 -49.36
CA LYS A 126 11.84 -28.17 -48.22
C LYS A 126 12.61 -28.60 -46.99
N ILE A 127 12.15 -28.18 -45.82
CA ILE A 127 12.59 -28.66 -44.51
C ILE A 127 11.37 -29.18 -43.75
N ASN A 128 11.42 -30.43 -43.28
CA ASN A 128 10.31 -31.10 -42.58
C ASN A 128 8.96 -30.94 -43.31
N ASP A 129 8.96 -31.24 -44.61
CA ASP A 129 7.83 -31.17 -45.55
C ASP A 129 7.28 -29.76 -45.88
N LYS A 130 7.80 -28.70 -45.24
CA LYS A 130 7.47 -27.28 -45.51
C LYS A 130 8.43 -26.68 -46.54
N ASP A 131 7.92 -25.83 -47.43
CA ASP A 131 8.76 -25.10 -48.39
C ASP A 131 9.74 -24.17 -47.65
N TYR A 132 11.01 -24.22 -48.06
CA TYR A 132 12.06 -23.42 -47.43
C TYR A 132 11.89 -21.93 -47.72
N ILE A 133 11.97 -21.14 -46.66
CA ILE A 133 12.11 -19.68 -46.69
C ILE A 133 13.37 -19.30 -45.91
N ASP A 134 14.06 -18.25 -46.35
CA ASP A 134 15.29 -17.82 -45.69
C ASP A 134 15.02 -17.45 -44.22
N ASN A 135 15.86 -17.95 -43.31
CA ASN A 135 15.72 -17.84 -41.85
C ASN A 135 14.43 -18.48 -41.28
N MET A 136 13.96 -19.57 -41.86
CA MET A 136 12.86 -20.36 -41.30
C MET A 136 13.20 -20.84 -39.87
N ILE A 137 12.21 -20.82 -38.97
CA ILE A 137 12.32 -21.44 -37.66
C ILE A 137 11.83 -22.89 -37.74
N VAL A 138 12.62 -23.80 -37.19
CA VAL A 138 12.35 -25.23 -37.14
C VAL A 138 12.48 -25.65 -35.67
N GLY A 139 11.65 -26.55 -35.19
CA GLY A 139 11.83 -27.06 -33.83
C GLY A 139 11.19 -28.43 -33.62
N GLY A 140 11.33 -28.91 -32.39
CA GLY A 140 10.87 -30.21 -31.94
C GLY A 140 11.99 -31.03 -31.29
N ASN A 141 11.63 -31.92 -30.37
CA ASN A 141 12.55 -32.65 -29.49
C ASN A 141 13.56 -33.61 -30.17
N ASN A 142 13.46 -33.78 -31.48
CA ASN A 142 14.35 -34.65 -32.24
C ASN A 142 15.39 -33.77 -32.93
N ASN A 143 16.67 -33.92 -32.60
CA ASN A 143 17.82 -33.23 -33.22
C ASN A 143 18.06 -33.65 -34.69
N LYS A 144 16.98 -33.83 -35.47
CA LYS A 144 16.96 -34.35 -36.83
C LYS A 144 16.00 -33.53 -37.68
N ILE A 145 16.45 -33.14 -38.88
CA ILE A 145 15.60 -32.53 -39.90
C ILE A 145 15.67 -33.32 -41.20
N LYS A 146 14.54 -33.33 -41.91
CA LYS A 146 14.41 -33.90 -43.26
C LYS A 146 14.47 -32.76 -44.27
N ILE A 147 15.48 -32.78 -45.14
CA ILE A 147 15.64 -31.82 -46.25
C ILE A 147 15.23 -32.51 -47.54
N GLU A 148 14.30 -31.93 -48.29
CA GLU A 148 13.94 -32.42 -49.62
C GLU A 148 14.29 -31.38 -50.67
N LEU A 149 14.97 -31.77 -51.75
CA LEU A 149 15.34 -30.83 -52.81
C LEU A 149 15.21 -31.41 -54.21
N ASN A 150 14.93 -30.52 -55.17
CA ASN A 150 14.99 -30.83 -56.60
C ASN A 150 16.17 -30.12 -57.26
N ALA A 151 17.02 -30.89 -57.92
CA ALA A 151 18.18 -30.40 -58.66
C ALA A 151 18.08 -30.78 -60.14
N THR A 152 18.30 -29.82 -61.04
CA THR A 152 18.21 -30.02 -62.49
C THR A 152 19.40 -29.42 -63.23
N ASP A 153 19.84 -30.09 -64.29
CA ASP A 153 20.90 -29.64 -65.19
C ASP A 153 20.71 -30.26 -66.59
N GLU A 154 21.21 -29.60 -67.64
CA GLU A 154 21.08 -30.11 -69.03
C GLU A 154 21.93 -31.36 -69.28
N SER A 155 23.07 -31.52 -68.59
CA SER A 155 23.93 -32.72 -68.64
C SER A 155 23.54 -33.79 -67.63
N GLY A 156 22.62 -33.46 -66.70
CA GLY A 156 22.20 -34.33 -65.61
C GLY A 156 23.07 -34.18 -64.36
N ILE A 157 22.50 -34.59 -63.22
CA ILE A 157 23.17 -34.48 -61.91
C ILE A 157 24.01 -35.72 -61.63
N LYS A 158 25.28 -35.52 -61.29
CA LYS A 158 26.21 -36.57 -60.87
C LYS A 158 26.09 -36.85 -59.38
N GLU A 159 26.04 -35.79 -58.56
CA GLU A 159 26.15 -35.88 -57.11
C GLU A 159 25.46 -34.71 -56.41
N VAL A 160 24.80 -34.99 -55.29
CA VAL A 160 24.35 -33.99 -54.32
C VAL A 160 25.02 -34.29 -53.00
N SER A 161 25.63 -33.29 -52.37
CA SER A 161 26.22 -33.42 -51.04
C SER A 161 25.65 -32.38 -50.08
N LEU A 162 25.49 -32.78 -48.82
CA LEU A 162 25.12 -31.92 -47.70
C LEU A 162 26.27 -31.99 -46.69
N GLU A 163 26.95 -30.86 -46.48
CA GLU A 163 28.22 -30.81 -45.73
C GLU A 163 29.23 -31.83 -46.30
N GLU A 164 29.64 -32.84 -45.50
CA GLU A 164 30.58 -33.90 -45.88
C GLU A 164 29.88 -35.18 -46.40
N GLN A 165 28.55 -35.24 -46.39
CA GLN A 165 27.79 -36.43 -46.81
C GLN A 165 27.43 -36.35 -48.30
N THR A 166 27.90 -37.32 -49.09
CA THR A 166 27.69 -37.40 -50.53
C THR A 166 26.59 -38.41 -50.89
N PHE A 167 25.61 -37.99 -51.67
CA PHE A 167 24.49 -38.81 -52.11
C PHE A 167 24.56 -39.00 -53.64
N THR A 168 24.83 -40.23 -54.07
CA THR A 168 24.94 -40.55 -55.51
C THR A 168 23.64 -41.08 -56.09
N LYS A 169 23.21 -40.41 -57.18
CA LYS A 169 22.31 -40.83 -58.26
C LYS A 169 21.03 -41.61 -57.89
N GLY A 170 19.91 -40.91 -58.00
CA GLY A 170 18.59 -41.52 -58.11
C GLY A 170 17.48 -40.46 -58.18
N THR A 171 17.12 -40.04 -59.39
CA THR A 171 16.04 -39.08 -59.72
C THR A 171 16.30 -37.59 -59.41
N ASP A 172 15.56 -36.69 -60.08
CA ASP A 172 15.67 -35.22 -59.94
C ASP A 172 15.27 -34.70 -58.54
N SER A 173 14.92 -35.59 -57.60
CA SER A 173 14.46 -35.30 -56.24
C SER A 173 15.30 -36.07 -55.23
N TYR A 174 15.77 -35.38 -54.20
CA TYR A 174 16.63 -35.92 -53.14
C TYR A 174 15.99 -35.70 -51.77
N THR A 175 16.10 -36.67 -50.88
CA THR A 175 15.68 -36.56 -49.47
C THR A 175 16.88 -36.86 -48.58
N LEU A 176 17.29 -35.88 -47.78
CA LEU A 176 18.48 -35.91 -46.93
C LEU A 176 18.02 -35.80 -45.47
N ASN A 177 18.58 -36.64 -44.59
CA ASN A 177 18.35 -36.52 -43.15
C ASN A 177 19.61 -35.96 -42.51
N TYR A 178 19.50 -34.82 -41.81
CA TYR A 178 20.61 -34.22 -41.09
C TYR A 178 20.40 -34.42 -39.59
N GLU A 179 21.41 -34.97 -38.92
CA GLU A 179 21.44 -35.19 -37.47
C GLU A 179 22.45 -34.23 -36.83
N ASN A 180 22.28 -33.89 -35.55
CA ASN A 180 23.15 -32.99 -34.75
C ASN A 180 22.93 -31.48 -34.98
N ILE A 181 21.67 -31.08 -35.14
CA ILE A 181 21.29 -29.66 -35.19
C ILE A 181 21.62 -28.99 -33.86
N LYS A 182 22.26 -27.82 -33.91
CA LYS A 182 22.52 -27.01 -32.72
C LYS A 182 21.31 -26.12 -32.45
N SER A 183 20.98 -25.88 -31.18
CA SER A 183 20.00 -24.84 -30.87
C SER A 183 20.52 -23.47 -31.31
N GLY A 184 19.64 -22.64 -31.83
CA GLY A 184 19.97 -21.34 -32.42
C GLY A 184 20.16 -21.39 -33.92
N ASP A 185 20.96 -20.46 -34.46
CA ASP A 185 21.20 -20.35 -35.90
C ASP A 185 22.01 -21.53 -36.44
N ASN A 186 21.51 -22.13 -37.51
CA ASN A 186 22.19 -23.17 -38.27
C ASN A 186 22.34 -22.73 -39.73
N VAL A 187 23.50 -23.02 -40.30
CA VAL A 187 23.79 -22.83 -41.72
C VAL A 187 24.29 -24.15 -42.27
N LEU A 188 23.55 -24.72 -43.24
CA LEU A 188 23.94 -25.95 -43.93
C LEU A 188 24.30 -25.64 -45.38
N SER A 189 25.39 -26.22 -45.87
CA SER A 189 25.84 -26.09 -47.25
C SER A 189 25.46 -27.31 -48.09
N ILE A 190 24.73 -27.08 -49.18
CA ILE A 190 24.41 -28.10 -50.19
C ILE A 190 25.24 -27.83 -51.43
N ASN A 191 26.01 -28.83 -51.88
CA ASN A 191 26.70 -28.77 -53.17
C ASN A 191 26.05 -29.75 -54.15
N VAL A 192 25.71 -29.27 -55.33
CA VAL A 192 25.18 -30.07 -56.44
C VAL A 192 26.22 -30.06 -57.56
N VAL A 193 26.61 -31.24 -58.03
CA VAL A 193 27.60 -31.43 -59.11
C VAL A 193 26.94 -32.12 -60.30
N ASP A 194 27.09 -31.56 -61.50
CA ASP A 194 26.60 -32.18 -62.74
C ASP A 194 27.55 -33.26 -63.31
N GLU A 195 27.12 -33.95 -64.37
CA GLU A 195 27.89 -35.01 -65.05
C GLU A 195 29.16 -34.52 -65.78
N VAL A 196 29.34 -33.20 -65.95
CA VAL A 196 30.55 -32.60 -66.55
C VAL A 196 31.46 -31.90 -65.54
N GLY A 197 31.04 -31.82 -64.26
CA GLY A 197 31.79 -31.25 -63.15
C GLY A 197 31.58 -29.75 -62.91
N ASN A 198 30.46 -29.14 -63.32
CA ASN A 198 30.06 -27.84 -62.76
C ASN A 198 29.38 -28.04 -61.40
N VAL A 199 29.53 -27.04 -60.52
CA VAL A 199 29.12 -27.11 -59.12
C VAL A 199 28.25 -25.91 -58.78
N THR A 200 27.12 -26.15 -58.13
CA THR A 200 26.30 -25.12 -57.48
C THR A 200 26.27 -25.35 -55.99
N THR A 201 26.57 -24.31 -55.22
CA THR A 201 26.48 -24.33 -53.75
C THR A 201 25.31 -23.46 -53.30
N SER A 202 24.41 -24.04 -52.50
CA SER A 202 23.28 -23.36 -51.86
C SER A 202 23.41 -23.46 -50.35
N ALA A 203 23.21 -22.35 -49.64
CA ALA A 203 23.17 -22.33 -48.19
C ALA A 203 21.72 -22.37 -47.68
N ILE A 204 21.46 -23.21 -46.69
CA ILE A 204 20.21 -23.26 -45.92
C ILE A 204 20.46 -22.64 -44.57
N LYS A 205 19.82 -21.50 -44.30
CA LYS A 205 19.78 -20.87 -42.99
C LYS A 205 18.45 -21.13 -42.31
N PHE A 206 18.50 -21.63 -41.08
CA PHE A 206 17.33 -21.81 -40.23
C PHE A 206 17.69 -21.66 -38.75
N TYR A 207 16.73 -21.23 -37.94
CA TYR A 207 16.85 -21.22 -36.49
C TYR A 207 16.25 -22.51 -35.93
N TYR A 208 16.97 -23.19 -35.03
CA TYR A 208 16.47 -24.38 -34.36
C TYR A 208 16.15 -24.10 -32.89
N ASP A 209 14.87 -24.16 -32.56
CA ASP A 209 14.43 -23.97 -31.19
C ASP A 209 14.26 -25.31 -30.45
N LYS A 210 14.90 -25.39 -29.28
CA LYS A 210 14.80 -26.53 -28.35
C LYS A 210 14.32 -26.12 -26.95
N VAL A 211 14.12 -24.82 -26.74
CA VAL A 211 13.91 -24.26 -25.40
C VAL A 211 12.41 -24.17 -25.20
N PRO A 212 11.83 -24.89 -24.20
CA PRO A 212 10.42 -24.70 -23.87
C PRO A 212 10.14 -23.26 -23.46
N PRO A 213 8.88 -22.78 -23.61
CA PRO A 213 8.47 -21.50 -23.09
C PRO A 213 8.87 -21.33 -21.62
N SER A 214 9.28 -20.13 -21.24
CA SER A 214 9.50 -19.78 -19.84
C SER A 214 8.34 -18.92 -19.34
N TYR A 215 7.96 -19.06 -18.07
CA TYR A 215 7.04 -18.13 -17.42
C TYR A 215 7.85 -17.21 -16.51
N HIS A 216 7.53 -15.93 -16.50
CA HIS A 216 8.18 -14.95 -15.64
C HIS A 216 7.32 -14.64 -14.41
N LYS A 217 6.01 -14.46 -14.62
CA LYS A 217 5.05 -14.11 -13.56
C LYS A 217 3.72 -14.83 -13.71
N ILE A 218 3.08 -15.06 -12.58
CA ILE A 218 1.73 -15.61 -12.52
C ILE A 218 0.89 -14.70 -11.63
N TYR A 219 -0.32 -14.39 -12.09
CA TYR A 219 -1.27 -13.60 -11.34
C TYR A 219 -2.56 -14.38 -11.08
N CYS A 220 -3.06 -14.31 -9.85
CA CYS A 220 -4.40 -14.75 -9.45
C CYS A 220 -5.23 -13.50 -9.14
N ASP A 221 -6.27 -13.23 -9.94
CA ASP A 221 -7.09 -12.00 -9.85
C ASP A 221 -6.25 -10.72 -9.69
N ASP A 222 -5.29 -10.52 -10.59
CA ASP A 222 -4.34 -9.39 -10.61
C ASP A 222 -3.33 -9.33 -9.46
N THR A 223 -3.30 -10.33 -8.56
CA THR A 223 -2.29 -10.46 -7.50
C THR A 223 -1.18 -11.39 -7.98
N GLU A 224 0.08 -10.94 -7.96
CA GLU A 224 1.25 -11.77 -8.30
C GLU A 224 1.41 -12.90 -7.27
N VAL A 225 1.60 -14.14 -7.71
CA VAL A 225 1.72 -15.32 -6.85
C VAL A 225 2.99 -16.08 -7.22
N ASN A 226 3.87 -16.31 -6.23
CA ASN A 226 5.04 -17.15 -6.44
C ASN A 226 4.67 -18.64 -6.36
N LEU A 227 5.39 -19.47 -7.11
CA LEU A 227 5.20 -20.93 -7.03
C LEU A 227 5.55 -21.43 -5.63
N GLY A 228 4.64 -22.22 -5.05
CA GLY A 228 4.76 -22.74 -3.69
C GLY A 228 4.04 -21.92 -2.63
N GLU A 229 3.71 -20.66 -2.92
CA GLU A 229 2.85 -19.83 -2.06
C GLU A 229 1.37 -20.20 -2.25
N GLU A 230 0.58 -19.97 -1.20
CA GLU A 230 -0.86 -20.19 -1.20
C GLU A 230 -1.58 -18.86 -1.46
N TYR A 231 -2.39 -18.81 -2.53
CA TYR A 231 -3.25 -17.68 -2.82
C TYR A 231 -4.59 -17.84 -2.08
N ILE A 232 -4.89 -16.93 -1.16
CA ILE A 232 -6.10 -16.97 -0.34
C ILE A 232 -7.15 -16.03 -0.96
N THR A 233 -8.39 -16.49 -1.10
CA THR A 233 -9.49 -15.71 -1.69
C THR A 233 -10.84 -16.16 -1.13
N ASN A 234 -11.90 -15.39 -1.29
CA ASN A 234 -13.28 -15.78 -1.00
C ASN A 234 -14.13 -15.95 -2.27
N LYS A 235 -13.50 -15.86 -3.44
CA LYS A 235 -14.19 -15.99 -4.72
C LYS A 235 -14.29 -17.44 -5.14
N SER A 236 -15.47 -17.85 -5.60
CA SER A 236 -15.70 -19.17 -6.21
C SER A 236 -15.09 -19.32 -7.61
N LYS A 237 -14.58 -18.22 -8.19
CA LYS A 237 -13.90 -18.18 -9.48
C LYS A 237 -12.62 -17.36 -9.34
N VAL A 238 -11.51 -17.89 -9.84
CA VAL A 238 -10.22 -17.21 -9.89
C VAL A 238 -9.77 -17.10 -11.34
N THR A 239 -9.32 -15.92 -11.74
CA THR A 239 -8.69 -15.70 -13.04
C THR A 239 -7.18 -15.80 -12.90
N LEU A 240 -6.61 -16.75 -13.62
CA LEU A 240 -5.17 -16.90 -13.76
C LEU A 240 -4.72 -16.10 -14.97
N LYS A 241 -3.68 -15.28 -14.81
CA LYS A 241 -2.95 -14.64 -15.90
C LYS A 241 -1.50 -15.07 -15.84
N PHE A 242 -0.94 -15.41 -16.99
CA PHE A 242 0.46 -15.80 -17.12
C PHE A 242 1.20 -14.74 -17.93
N GLU A 243 2.44 -14.46 -17.57
CA GLU A 243 3.38 -13.70 -18.40
C GLU A 243 4.45 -14.67 -18.88
N LEU A 244 4.35 -15.03 -20.16
CA LEU A 244 5.15 -16.06 -20.80
C LEU A 244 6.16 -15.42 -21.76
N GLU A 245 7.38 -15.95 -21.79
CA GLU A 245 8.44 -15.56 -22.70
C GLU A 245 8.94 -16.78 -23.48
N ASP A 246 9.01 -16.63 -24.80
CA ASP A 246 9.52 -17.63 -25.73
C ASP A 246 10.05 -16.93 -27.00
N VAL A 247 10.91 -17.58 -27.76
CA VAL A 247 11.35 -17.12 -29.08
C VAL A 247 10.26 -17.27 -30.13
N SER A 248 9.29 -18.16 -29.90
CA SER A 248 8.04 -18.23 -30.63
C SER A 248 7.01 -17.33 -29.94
N ASP A 249 6.55 -16.26 -30.59
CA ASP A 249 5.48 -15.42 -30.03
C ASP A 249 4.14 -16.19 -29.85
N ILE A 250 4.10 -17.48 -30.21
CA ILE A 250 2.93 -18.34 -30.24
C ILE A 250 3.07 -19.45 -29.18
N ILE A 251 2.58 -19.16 -27.97
CA ILE A 251 2.58 -20.09 -26.84
C ILE A 251 1.15 -20.59 -26.60
N ASN A 252 0.98 -21.92 -26.54
CA ASN A 252 -0.29 -22.58 -26.29
C ASN A 252 -0.32 -23.25 -24.91
N LEU A 253 -1.51 -23.37 -24.34
CA LEU A 253 -1.72 -24.14 -23.12
C LEU A 253 -1.64 -25.64 -23.43
N ASN A 254 -0.65 -26.32 -22.86
CA ASN A 254 -0.49 -27.76 -23.01
C ASN A 254 -1.38 -28.55 -22.04
N TYR A 255 -1.44 -28.11 -20.79
CA TYR A 255 -2.20 -28.77 -19.74
C TYR A 255 -2.70 -27.76 -18.74
N LEU A 256 -3.93 -27.94 -18.25
CA LEU A 256 -4.49 -27.20 -17.13
C LEU A 256 -5.52 -28.07 -16.40
N SER A 257 -5.38 -28.22 -15.09
CA SER A 257 -6.36 -28.88 -14.24
C SER A 257 -6.52 -28.17 -12.90
N VAL A 258 -7.70 -28.31 -12.30
CA VAL A 258 -8.02 -27.84 -10.96
C VAL A 258 -8.48 -29.03 -10.15
N ASN A 259 -7.77 -29.37 -9.08
CA ASN A 259 -7.99 -30.56 -8.28
C ASN A 259 -8.06 -31.83 -9.15
N ASP A 260 -7.12 -31.95 -10.09
CA ASP A 260 -7.01 -33.02 -11.09
C ASP A 260 -8.19 -33.12 -12.09
N ILE A 261 -9.11 -32.15 -12.09
CA ILE A 261 -10.16 -32.03 -13.11
C ILE A 261 -9.62 -31.16 -14.25
N GLN A 262 -9.49 -31.75 -15.44
CA GLN A 262 -8.97 -31.06 -16.61
C GLN A 262 -9.92 -29.93 -17.06
N ILE A 263 -9.34 -28.75 -17.30
CA ILE A 263 -10.05 -27.58 -17.80
C ILE A 263 -9.93 -27.55 -19.33
N ASP A 264 -11.02 -27.17 -20.01
CA ASP A 264 -11.03 -27.00 -21.46
C ASP A 264 -10.03 -25.92 -21.89
N LYS A 265 -9.06 -26.30 -22.73
CA LYS A 265 -8.02 -25.42 -23.28
C LYS A 265 -8.60 -24.25 -24.06
N SER A 266 -9.80 -24.38 -24.62
CA SER A 266 -10.47 -23.30 -25.37
C SER A 266 -10.76 -22.06 -24.51
N LYS A 267 -10.75 -22.20 -23.18
CA LYS A 267 -10.92 -21.09 -22.22
C LYS A 267 -9.65 -20.29 -21.98
N PHE A 268 -8.50 -20.72 -22.50
CA PHE A 268 -7.25 -19.99 -22.40
C PHE A 268 -7.16 -18.96 -23.53
N ILE A 269 -7.43 -17.70 -23.21
CA ILE A 269 -7.48 -16.59 -24.18
C ILE A 269 -6.53 -15.51 -23.68
N ASN A 270 -5.66 -14.99 -24.54
CA ASN A 270 -4.71 -13.91 -24.21
C ASN A 270 -3.89 -14.19 -22.94
N GLN A 271 -3.39 -15.41 -22.79
CA GLN A 271 -2.62 -15.86 -21.62
C GLN A 271 -3.41 -15.80 -20.29
N GLN A 272 -4.75 -15.87 -20.35
CA GLN A 272 -5.62 -15.87 -19.18
C GLN A 272 -6.63 -17.01 -19.21
N VAL A 273 -7.02 -17.50 -18.03
CA VAL A 273 -8.08 -18.49 -17.85
C VAL A 273 -8.78 -18.31 -16.51
N THR A 274 -10.11 -18.31 -16.53
CA THR A 274 -10.92 -18.32 -15.30
C THR A 274 -11.31 -19.74 -14.94
N VAL A 275 -11.06 -20.12 -13.69
CA VAL A 275 -11.36 -21.44 -13.16
C VAL A 275 -12.30 -21.38 -11.96
N ASP A 276 -13.14 -22.39 -11.80
CA ASP A 276 -13.98 -22.56 -10.62
C ASP A 276 -13.18 -23.22 -9.49
N VAL A 277 -13.19 -22.64 -8.28
CA VAL A 277 -12.51 -23.18 -7.09
C VAL A 277 -13.52 -23.50 -5.99
N LYS A 278 -13.32 -24.60 -5.28
CA LYS A 278 -14.19 -25.04 -4.18
C LYS A 278 -13.75 -24.39 -2.87
N ASN A 279 -14.65 -24.28 -1.89
CA ASN A 279 -14.27 -23.90 -0.53
C ASN A 279 -13.21 -24.87 0.03
N GLY A 280 -12.18 -24.34 0.69
CA GLY A 280 -10.97 -25.05 1.13
C GLY A 280 -9.81 -24.97 0.12
N SER A 281 -8.83 -25.87 0.29
CA SER A 281 -7.63 -25.95 -0.54
C SER A 281 -7.94 -26.48 -1.95
N ASN A 282 -7.41 -25.81 -2.96
CA ASN A 282 -7.44 -26.19 -4.36
C ASN A 282 -6.02 -26.23 -4.92
N VAL A 283 -5.73 -27.21 -5.78
CA VAL A 283 -4.44 -27.30 -6.48
C VAL A 283 -4.68 -27.13 -7.97
N ILE A 284 -4.05 -26.12 -8.57
CA ILE A 284 -4.08 -25.90 -10.00
C ILE A 284 -2.78 -26.40 -10.59
N LYS A 285 -2.83 -27.27 -11.60
CA LYS A 285 -1.65 -27.75 -12.33
C LYS A 285 -1.68 -27.26 -13.77
N PHE A 286 -0.55 -26.84 -14.32
CA PHE A 286 -0.46 -26.35 -15.70
C PHE A 286 0.88 -26.65 -16.37
N SER A 287 0.89 -26.66 -17.71
CA SER A 287 2.08 -26.59 -18.57
C SER A 287 1.77 -25.91 -19.90
N PHE A 288 2.79 -25.37 -20.55
CA PHE A 288 2.70 -24.68 -21.84
C PHE A 288 3.46 -25.44 -22.93
N LEU A 289 3.11 -25.16 -24.18
CA LEU A 289 3.70 -25.73 -25.39
C LEU A 289 3.86 -24.61 -26.42
N ASP A 290 5.06 -24.44 -26.96
CA ASP A 290 5.32 -23.50 -28.06
C ASP A 290 4.76 -24.01 -29.40
N GLU A 291 4.91 -23.22 -30.48
CA GLU A 291 4.52 -23.67 -31.83
C GLU A 291 5.39 -24.79 -32.40
N PHE A 292 6.50 -25.13 -31.74
CA PHE A 292 7.52 -26.06 -32.19
C PHE A 292 7.47 -27.44 -31.50
N GLY A 293 6.64 -27.61 -30.48
CA GLY A 293 6.49 -28.86 -29.76
C GLY A 293 7.30 -28.96 -28.46
N ASN A 294 7.97 -27.90 -28.00
CA ASN A 294 8.69 -27.88 -26.74
C ASN A 294 7.70 -27.59 -25.58
N VAL A 295 7.68 -28.49 -24.58
CA VAL A 295 6.71 -28.48 -23.47
C VAL A 295 7.40 -28.06 -22.17
N THR A 296 6.78 -27.16 -21.41
CA THR A 296 7.28 -26.79 -20.07
C THR A 296 7.04 -27.92 -19.07
N GLU A 297 7.87 -28.02 -18.03
CA GLU A 297 7.55 -28.88 -16.89
C GLU A 297 6.20 -28.51 -16.27
N GLU A 298 5.49 -29.49 -15.73
CA GLU A 298 4.25 -29.26 -14.98
C GLU A 298 4.56 -28.47 -13.70
N LYS A 299 3.83 -27.36 -13.50
CA LYS A 299 3.88 -26.53 -12.29
C LYS A 299 2.53 -26.53 -11.60
N ASN A 300 2.51 -26.14 -10.33
CA ASN A 300 1.28 -26.03 -9.55
C ASN A 300 1.19 -24.75 -8.70
N ILE A 301 -0.04 -24.28 -8.50
CA ILE A 301 -0.41 -23.18 -7.60
C ILE A 301 -1.42 -23.72 -6.60
N LYS A 302 -1.26 -23.34 -5.33
CA LYS A 302 -2.24 -23.63 -4.29
C LYS A 302 -3.16 -22.43 -4.11
N ILE A 303 -4.47 -22.67 -4.15
CA ILE A 303 -5.50 -21.66 -3.89
C ILE A 303 -6.36 -22.12 -2.72
N TYR A 304 -6.39 -21.32 -1.66
CA TYR A 304 -7.31 -21.54 -0.55
C TYR A 304 -8.52 -20.61 -0.69
N ASN A 305 -9.68 -21.16 -1.03
CA ASN A 305 -10.90 -20.38 -1.12
C ASN A 305 -11.68 -20.51 0.20
N SER A 306 -11.92 -19.43 0.92
CA SER A 306 -12.75 -19.44 2.13
C SER A 306 -13.90 -18.46 2.02
N ILE A 307 -15.13 -18.97 2.13
CA ILE A 307 -16.36 -18.16 2.17
C ILE A 307 -16.84 -17.88 3.60
N THR A 308 -16.11 -18.38 4.61
CA THR A 308 -16.48 -18.24 6.01
C THR A 308 -16.10 -16.85 6.49
N LYS A 309 -17.08 -16.06 6.91
CA LYS A 309 -16.81 -14.73 7.47
C LYS A 309 -16.18 -14.86 8.86
N PRO A 310 -15.25 -13.96 9.23
CA PRO A 310 -14.89 -13.79 10.64
C PRO A 310 -16.14 -13.44 11.46
N LYS A 311 -16.14 -13.80 12.74
CA LYS A 311 -17.25 -13.57 13.66
C LYS A 311 -16.80 -12.74 14.88
N MET A 312 -17.47 -11.61 15.11
CA MET A 312 -17.35 -10.72 16.25
C MET A 312 -18.42 -11.07 17.28
N ASP A 313 -18.02 -11.72 18.36
CA ASP A 313 -18.88 -12.02 19.50
C ASP A 313 -18.52 -11.13 20.70
N ASN A 314 -19.44 -11.03 21.67
CA ASN A 314 -19.18 -10.46 23.00
C ASN A 314 -18.68 -8.99 23.00
N ILE A 315 -19.08 -8.17 22.03
CA ILE A 315 -18.73 -6.75 22.00
C ILE A 315 -19.31 -6.02 23.22
N LYS A 316 -18.43 -5.44 24.05
CA LYS A 316 -18.73 -4.64 25.23
C LYS A 316 -18.02 -3.30 25.17
N ILE A 317 -18.64 -2.27 25.75
CA ILE A 317 -18.05 -0.95 25.95
C ILE A 317 -17.86 -0.76 27.46
N LEU A 318 -16.63 -0.43 27.84
CA LEU A 318 -16.18 -0.22 29.21
C LEU A 318 -15.83 1.25 29.40
N GLU A 319 -16.26 1.82 30.52
CA GLU A 319 -15.84 3.14 30.98
C GLU A 319 -14.98 2.96 32.23
N SER A 320 -13.70 3.32 32.18
CA SER A 320 -12.78 3.24 33.33
C SER A 320 -12.85 1.89 34.07
N SER A 321 -12.91 0.77 33.33
CA SER A 321 -13.08 -0.63 33.81
C SER A 321 -14.47 -1.06 34.30
N ILE A 322 -15.50 -0.23 34.15
CA ILE A 322 -16.89 -0.56 34.49
C ILE A 322 -17.66 -0.89 33.20
N GLU A 323 -18.36 -2.03 33.19
CA GLU A 323 -19.23 -2.41 32.08
C GLU A 323 -20.45 -1.49 32.03
N VAL A 324 -20.56 -0.71 30.96
CA VAL A 324 -21.73 0.13 30.69
C VAL A 324 -22.78 -0.77 30.05
N LEU A 325 -23.85 -1.06 30.77
CA LEU A 325 -24.95 -1.84 30.22
C LEU A 325 -25.75 -0.96 29.25
N PRO A 326 -25.97 -1.41 28.01
CA PRO A 326 -26.78 -0.64 27.07
C PRO A 326 -28.22 -0.58 27.59
N LYS A 327 -28.79 0.62 27.57
CA LYS A 327 -30.22 0.85 27.83
C LYS A 327 -30.85 1.23 26.50
N ASP A 328 -31.77 0.40 26.02
CA ASP A 328 -32.41 0.57 24.71
C ASP A 328 -31.41 0.55 23.52
N ASP A 329 -30.40 -0.33 23.57
CA ASP A 329 -29.30 -0.46 22.58
C ASP A 329 -28.38 0.76 22.43
N ILE A 330 -28.41 1.68 23.41
CA ILE A 330 -27.54 2.86 23.47
C ILE A 330 -26.66 2.77 24.73
N TYR A 331 -25.36 3.04 24.56
CA TYR A 331 -24.41 3.16 25.66
C TYR A 331 -24.29 4.63 26.05
N TYR A 332 -24.56 4.96 27.31
CA TYR A 332 -24.40 6.31 27.86
C TYR A 332 -23.10 6.36 28.65
N VAL A 333 -22.20 7.27 28.30
CA VAL A 333 -20.87 7.40 28.92
C VAL A 333 -20.61 8.86 29.33
N ASN A 334 -19.90 9.06 30.45
CA ASN A 334 -19.52 10.38 30.96
C ASN A 334 -18.06 10.76 30.74
N SER A 335 -17.24 9.79 30.34
CA SER A 335 -15.83 9.92 30.01
C SER A 335 -15.65 9.91 28.49
N PRO A 336 -14.78 10.78 27.94
CA PRO A 336 -14.41 10.69 26.54
C PRO A 336 -13.57 9.44 26.25
N ASN A 337 -12.87 8.90 27.27
CA ASN A 337 -12.07 7.70 27.13
C ASN A 337 -12.93 6.47 27.42
N ILE A 338 -13.19 5.67 26.39
CA ILE A 338 -13.88 4.38 26.49
C ILE A 338 -12.97 3.25 26.01
N SER A 339 -13.19 2.06 26.51
CA SER A 339 -12.50 0.83 26.08
C SER A 339 -13.53 -0.11 25.44
N ILE A 340 -13.27 -0.56 24.22
CA ILE A 340 -14.12 -1.47 23.46
C ILE A 340 -13.47 -2.84 23.51
N THR A 341 -14.13 -3.80 24.14
CA THR A 341 -13.64 -5.18 24.23
C THR A 341 -14.55 -6.12 23.46
N GLY A 342 -14.00 -7.18 22.89
CA GLY A 342 -14.77 -8.20 22.18
C GLY A 342 -13.95 -9.46 21.91
N GLU A 343 -14.62 -10.50 21.40
CA GLU A 343 -13.98 -11.77 21.05
C GLU A 343 -14.04 -11.96 19.53
N LEU A 344 -12.89 -12.13 18.89
CA LEU A 344 -12.79 -12.43 17.46
C LEU A 344 -12.61 -13.92 17.25
N LYS A 345 -13.60 -14.55 16.60
CA LYS A 345 -13.56 -15.96 16.24
C LYS A 345 -13.39 -16.11 14.74
N THR A 346 -12.37 -16.87 14.35
CA THR A 346 -12.28 -17.46 13.03
C THR A 346 -12.47 -18.96 13.18
N GLU A 347 -13.44 -19.55 12.49
CA GLU A 347 -13.64 -21.00 12.49
C GLU A 347 -12.60 -21.73 11.61
N ASP A 348 -11.84 -20.96 10.81
CA ASP A 348 -10.88 -21.45 9.84
C ASP A 348 -9.46 -21.00 10.21
N VAL A 349 -8.62 -21.97 10.55
CA VAL A 349 -7.21 -21.79 10.96
C VAL A 349 -6.31 -21.20 9.87
N HIS A 350 -6.75 -21.14 8.61
CA HIS A 350 -6.00 -20.50 7.52
C HIS A 350 -6.36 -19.01 7.35
N LEU A 351 -7.36 -18.51 8.10
CA LEU A 351 -7.80 -17.13 8.08
C LEU A 351 -7.16 -16.36 9.23
N ASN A 352 -5.98 -15.80 8.96
CA ASN A 352 -5.51 -14.66 9.75
C ASN A 352 -6.37 -13.44 9.40
N LEU A 353 -6.62 -12.61 10.41
CA LEU A 353 -7.33 -11.35 10.21
C LEU A 353 -6.42 -10.38 9.45
N SER A 354 -6.95 -9.80 8.38
CA SER A 354 -6.22 -8.89 7.49
C SER A 354 -6.20 -7.47 8.04
N TYR A 355 -7.33 -7.02 8.57
CA TYR A 355 -7.48 -5.69 9.18
C TYR A 355 -8.58 -5.65 10.23
N PHE A 356 -8.45 -4.68 11.13
CA PHE A 356 -9.47 -4.23 12.06
C PHE A 356 -9.63 -2.72 11.89
N LYS A 357 -10.86 -2.23 11.69
CA LYS A 357 -11.15 -0.80 11.54
C LYS A 357 -12.16 -0.33 12.57
N LEU A 358 -11.94 0.90 13.03
CA LEU A 358 -12.84 1.65 13.89
C LEU A 358 -13.21 2.95 13.15
N ASN A 359 -14.49 3.14 12.85
CA ASN A 359 -15.00 4.34 12.18
C ASN A 359 -14.28 4.73 10.87
N SER A 360 -13.84 3.72 10.10
CA SER A 360 -13.07 3.84 8.84
C SER A 360 -11.57 4.09 8.99
N GLU A 361 -11.06 4.24 10.21
CA GLU A 361 -9.63 4.32 10.51
C GLU A 361 -9.09 2.91 10.83
N ASN A 362 -7.89 2.59 10.34
CA ASN A 362 -7.22 1.34 10.71
C ASN A 362 -6.82 1.43 12.17
N ALA A 363 -7.26 0.49 13.00
CA ALA A 363 -6.78 0.43 14.38
C ALA A 363 -5.49 -0.39 14.44
N ASP A 364 -4.51 0.08 15.19
CA ASP A 364 -3.34 -0.72 15.54
C ASP A 364 -3.79 -1.89 16.41
N TRP A 365 -3.72 -3.10 15.86
CA TRP A 365 -4.12 -4.33 16.53
C TRP A 365 -3.17 -5.46 16.17
N ASP A 366 -2.78 -6.22 17.19
CA ASP A 366 -1.93 -7.40 17.04
C ASP A 366 -2.77 -8.57 16.46
N LYS A 367 -2.39 -9.06 15.28
CA LYS A 367 -3.25 -9.80 14.33
C LYS A 367 -3.65 -11.23 14.74
N SER A 368 -3.49 -11.61 16.00
CA SER A 368 -3.86 -12.94 16.47
C SER A 368 -5.35 -13.02 16.83
N SER A 369 -6.05 -14.06 16.36
CA SER A 369 -7.40 -14.41 16.81
C SER A 369 -7.47 -14.46 18.35
N GLY A 370 -8.48 -13.82 18.96
CA GLY A 370 -8.62 -13.78 20.41
C GLY A 370 -9.49 -12.62 20.90
N ASP A 371 -9.45 -12.39 22.21
CA ASP A 371 -10.04 -11.22 22.84
C ASP A 371 -9.27 -9.96 22.41
N PHE A 372 -9.98 -8.91 22.04
CA PHE A 372 -9.38 -7.59 21.76
C PHE A 372 -9.85 -6.56 22.79
N ASN A 373 -9.01 -5.54 22.98
CA ASN A 373 -9.32 -4.36 23.77
C ASN A 373 -8.79 -3.13 23.04
N LEU A 374 -9.66 -2.20 22.66
CA LEU A 374 -9.31 -0.94 22.01
C LEU A 374 -9.70 0.23 22.88
N ASP A 375 -8.74 1.11 23.15
CA ASP A 375 -9.03 2.42 23.73
C ASP A 375 -9.45 3.39 22.63
N TYR A 376 -10.59 4.07 22.82
CA TYR A 376 -11.13 5.06 21.90
C TYR A 376 -11.48 6.35 22.65
N ILE A 377 -11.15 7.49 22.03
CA ILE A 377 -11.38 8.82 22.60
C ILE A 377 -12.48 9.52 21.80
N LEU A 378 -13.61 9.77 22.45
CA LEU A 378 -14.74 10.52 21.90
C LEU A 378 -14.37 12.00 21.81
N SER A 379 -14.45 12.56 20.61
CA SER A 379 -13.88 13.88 20.28
C SER A 379 -14.64 15.07 20.90
N GLU A 380 -15.96 14.95 21.11
CA GLU A 380 -16.80 15.96 21.75
C GLU A 380 -18.16 15.38 22.19
N PRO A 381 -18.82 15.95 23.22
CA PRO A 381 -20.15 15.52 23.65
C PRO A 381 -21.14 15.60 22.49
N LYS A 382 -21.69 14.46 22.09
CA LYS A 382 -22.61 14.33 20.96
C LYS A 382 -23.69 13.33 21.27
N LYS A 383 -24.88 13.70 20.81
CA LYS A 383 -26.02 12.81 20.69
C LYS A 383 -25.81 11.94 19.44
N ASP A 384 -25.76 10.62 19.64
CA ASP A 384 -25.77 9.59 18.61
C ASP A 384 -24.44 9.39 17.84
N GLU A 385 -23.31 9.22 18.53
CA GLU A 385 -22.08 8.76 17.87
C GLU A 385 -22.20 7.26 17.56
N ILE A 386 -22.07 6.90 16.29
CA ILE A 386 -22.08 5.49 15.85
C ILE A 386 -20.63 5.01 15.77
N ILE A 387 -20.31 4.02 16.58
CA ILE A 387 -19.07 3.27 16.50
C ILE A 387 -19.27 2.09 15.56
N LYS A 388 -18.58 2.10 14.43
CA LYS A 388 -18.53 1.00 13.47
C LYS A 388 -17.21 0.25 13.59
N LEU A 389 -17.31 -1.02 13.98
CA LEU A 389 -16.20 -1.97 13.98
C LEU A 389 -16.29 -2.78 12.70
N GLU A 390 -15.21 -2.86 11.92
CA GLU A 390 -15.12 -3.72 10.75
C GLU A 390 -13.90 -4.62 10.85
N VAL A 391 -14.09 -5.92 10.61
CA VAL A 391 -12.97 -6.87 10.55
C VAL A 391 -12.96 -7.58 9.22
N GLY A 392 -11.77 -7.74 8.66
CA GLY A 392 -11.53 -8.47 7.44
C GLY A 392 -10.61 -9.66 7.70
N ASP A 393 -10.78 -10.76 6.97
CA ASP A 393 -9.79 -11.83 6.89
C ASP A 393 -8.91 -11.71 5.63
N ASN A 394 -7.88 -12.55 5.52
CA ASN A 394 -7.00 -12.61 4.35
C ASN A 394 -7.68 -13.14 3.08
N ALA A 395 -8.86 -13.78 3.18
CA ALA A 395 -9.67 -14.18 2.04
C ALA A 395 -10.52 -13.03 1.50
N GLY A 396 -10.59 -11.90 2.21
CA GLY A 396 -11.41 -10.74 1.86
C GLY A 396 -12.86 -10.84 2.35
N ASN A 397 -13.18 -11.77 3.25
CA ASN A 397 -14.46 -11.76 3.95
C ASN A 397 -14.48 -10.65 4.99
N GLN A 398 -15.66 -10.05 5.17
CA GLN A 398 -15.84 -8.91 6.07
C GLN A 398 -17.05 -9.12 6.97
N GLU A 399 -16.92 -8.67 8.21
CA GLU A 399 -18.02 -8.49 9.15
C GLU A 399 -17.94 -7.09 9.76
N SER A 400 -19.10 -6.49 10.00
CA SER A 400 -19.21 -5.18 10.64
C SER A 400 -20.26 -5.19 11.74
N VAL A 401 -19.94 -4.56 12.87
CA VAL A 401 -20.86 -4.34 13.99
C VAL A 401 -20.92 -2.85 14.28
N GLU A 402 -22.13 -2.33 14.46
CA GLU A 402 -22.37 -0.93 14.84
C GLU A 402 -22.91 -0.85 16.27
N LYS A 403 -22.41 0.13 17.04
CA LYS A 403 -22.84 0.43 18.40
C LYS A 403 -23.12 1.92 18.54
N ASN A 404 -24.27 2.27 19.11
CA ASN A 404 -24.64 3.66 19.36
C ASN A 404 -24.12 4.11 20.73
N ILE A 405 -23.40 5.22 20.75
CA ILE A 405 -22.87 5.82 21.97
C ILE A 405 -23.43 7.24 22.12
N TYR A 406 -23.85 7.54 23.34
CA TYR A 406 -24.23 8.87 23.78
C TYR A 406 -23.17 9.36 24.77
N TYR A 407 -22.35 10.32 24.34
CA TYR A 407 -21.35 10.94 25.21
C TYR A 407 -21.92 12.20 25.85
N ASP A 408 -22.14 12.15 27.16
CA ASP A 408 -22.61 13.27 27.97
C ASP A 408 -21.64 13.55 29.10
N ASN A 409 -20.95 14.69 29.08
CA ASN A 409 -20.10 15.11 30.21
C ASN A 409 -20.71 16.25 31.03
N THR A 410 -21.99 16.57 30.78
CA THR A 410 -22.67 17.66 31.46
C THR A 410 -23.40 17.14 32.68
N LYS A 411 -23.25 17.82 33.81
CA LYS A 411 -23.99 17.46 35.02
C LYS A 411 -25.43 17.97 34.92
N PRO A 412 -26.43 17.19 35.38
CA PRO A 412 -27.81 17.66 35.43
C PRO A 412 -27.92 18.91 36.31
N ILE A 413 -28.78 19.86 35.91
CA ILE A 413 -29.03 21.08 36.69
C ILE A 413 -30.37 20.95 37.42
N VAL A 414 -30.41 21.26 38.72
CA VAL A 414 -31.66 21.33 39.50
C VAL A 414 -31.92 22.77 39.89
N THR A 415 -33.13 23.27 39.60
CA THR A 415 -33.60 24.59 40.06
C THR A 415 -34.88 24.46 40.86
N PHE A 416 -34.98 25.14 42.00
CA PHE A 416 -36.16 25.13 42.87
C PHE A 416 -37.02 26.38 42.64
N ASP A 417 -38.35 26.23 42.63
CA ASP A 417 -39.29 27.32 42.33
C ASP A 417 -39.42 28.35 43.46
N ASN A 418 -39.08 27.97 44.69
CA ASN A 418 -39.19 28.82 45.89
C ASN A 418 -37.82 29.32 46.39
N GLU A 419 -36.83 29.40 45.49
CA GLU A 419 -35.47 29.79 45.86
C GLU A 419 -35.24 31.30 45.74
N TYR A 420 -34.76 31.93 46.82
CA TYR A 420 -34.31 33.33 46.81
C TYR A 420 -33.01 33.49 47.61
N ASN A 421 -31.96 34.00 46.96
CA ASN A 421 -30.59 34.10 47.50
C ASN A 421 -30.07 32.75 48.08
N ASP A 422 -30.15 31.67 47.30
CA ASP A 422 -29.70 30.31 47.66
C ASP A 422 -30.38 29.69 48.90
N LYS A 423 -31.53 30.21 49.30
CA LYS A 423 -32.32 29.74 50.45
C LYS A 423 -33.76 29.44 50.06
N ILE A 424 -34.31 28.42 50.69
CA ILE A 424 -35.74 28.12 50.68
C ILE A 424 -36.33 28.71 51.96
N TRP A 425 -37.24 29.67 51.81
CA TRP A 425 -37.87 30.36 52.93
C TRP A 425 -39.19 29.69 53.31
N ILE A 426 -39.42 29.52 54.61
CA ILE A 426 -40.62 28.88 55.15
C ILE A 426 -41.27 29.74 56.23
N LYS A 427 -42.60 29.74 56.26
CA LYS A 427 -43.43 30.50 57.20
C LYS A 427 -43.40 29.99 58.64
N SER A 428 -43.36 28.67 58.82
CA SER A 428 -43.32 28.04 60.14
C SER A 428 -42.58 26.71 60.10
N LYS A 429 -42.03 26.28 61.25
CA LYS A 429 -41.35 24.97 61.39
C LYS A 429 -42.31 23.77 61.41
N GLU A 430 -43.63 24.00 61.49
CA GLU A 430 -44.65 22.95 61.61
C GLU A 430 -45.38 22.66 60.29
N ASP A 431 -45.17 23.47 59.25
CA ASP A 431 -45.81 23.29 57.95
C ASP A 431 -45.02 22.31 57.06
N ALA A 432 -45.74 21.43 56.36
CA ALA A 432 -45.17 20.64 55.28
C ALA A 432 -44.79 21.58 54.12
N ILE A 433 -43.52 21.52 53.69
CA ILE A 433 -43.03 22.33 52.57
C ILE A 433 -43.31 21.57 51.28
N ASN A 434 -44.13 22.13 50.40
CA ASN A 434 -44.26 21.61 49.04
C ASN A 434 -43.07 22.12 48.20
N LEU A 435 -42.01 21.33 48.18
CA LEU A 435 -40.82 21.62 47.38
C LEU A 435 -41.14 21.34 45.92
N SER A 436 -40.99 22.34 45.07
CA SER A 436 -41.19 22.23 43.62
C SER A 436 -39.99 22.78 42.88
N GLY A 437 -39.73 22.24 41.69
CA GLY A 437 -38.61 22.64 40.86
C GLY A 437 -38.60 21.95 39.50
N LYS A 438 -37.52 22.16 38.75
CA LYS A 438 -37.23 21.47 37.48
C LYS A 438 -35.82 20.90 37.47
N VAL A 439 -35.64 19.84 36.70
CA VAL A 439 -34.34 19.28 36.32
C VAL A 439 -34.09 19.65 34.86
N GLU A 440 -32.95 20.25 34.54
CA GLU A 440 -32.55 20.53 33.17
C GLU A 440 -31.44 19.56 32.78
N ASP A 441 -31.84 18.50 32.08
CA ASP A 441 -30.98 17.48 31.50
C ASP A 441 -31.79 16.66 30.48
N ASP A 442 -31.28 16.45 29.28
CA ASP A 442 -31.96 15.69 28.22
C ASP A 442 -31.94 14.16 28.47
N ASN A 443 -31.09 13.70 29.39
CA ASN A 443 -30.85 12.30 29.73
C ASN A 443 -31.03 12.01 31.22
N PHE A 444 -31.82 12.83 31.93
CA PHE A 444 -32.17 12.60 33.34
C PHE A 444 -32.56 11.13 33.63
N GLU A 445 -31.94 10.54 34.66
CA GLU A 445 -32.25 9.18 35.13
C GLU A 445 -32.94 9.23 36.50
N LYS A 446 -32.40 9.99 37.46
CA LYS A 446 -32.86 9.93 38.85
C LYS A 446 -32.65 11.22 39.63
N LEU A 447 -33.63 11.58 40.46
CA LEU A 447 -33.57 12.66 41.45
C LEU A 447 -33.86 12.10 42.84
N LEU A 448 -32.93 12.29 43.77
CA LEU A 448 -33.05 12.00 45.18
C LEU A 448 -33.17 13.32 45.96
N ILE A 449 -34.16 13.42 46.84
CA ILE A 449 -34.26 14.51 47.81
C ILE A 449 -34.40 13.87 49.19
N GLU A 450 -33.51 14.22 50.13
CA GLU A 450 -33.40 13.55 51.43
C GLU A 450 -33.31 12.02 51.32
N ASN A 451 -32.48 11.54 50.38
CA ASN A 451 -32.30 10.11 50.04
C ASN A 451 -33.57 9.39 49.57
N SER A 452 -34.66 10.12 49.29
CA SER A 452 -35.89 9.57 48.73
C SER A 452 -35.97 9.89 47.25
N GLU A 453 -36.21 8.88 46.43
CA GLU A 453 -36.40 9.06 44.99
C GLU A 453 -37.69 9.82 44.70
N ILE A 454 -37.58 10.84 43.85
CA ILE A 454 -38.67 11.72 43.46
C ILE A 454 -39.02 11.47 42.00
N THR A 455 -40.29 11.26 41.73
CA THR A 455 -40.79 11.18 40.35
C THR A 455 -40.74 12.57 39.72
N VAL A 456 -39.94 12.72 38.67
CA VAL A 456 -39.92 13.90 37.80
C VAL A 456 -40.87 13.64 36.63
N ASP A 457 -41.76 14.57 36.34
CA ASP A 457 -42.63 14.51 35.16
C ASP A 457 -41.78 14.67 33.90
N SER A 458 -41.58 13.59 33.15
CA SER A 458 -40.74 13.55 31.94
C SER A 458 -41.19 14.46 30.81
N SER A 459 -42.43 15.00 30.84
CA SER A 459 -42.93 15.93 29.82
C SER A 459 -42.61 17.39 30.11
N THR A 460 -42.43 17.73 31.39
CA THR A 460 -42.16 19.10 31.86
C THR A 460 -40.81 19.25 32.55
N ASN A 461 -40.15 18.13 32.83
CA ASN A 461 -39.00 17.97 33.71
C ASN A 461 -39.19 18.61 35.09
N ARG A 462 -40.42 18.61 35.62
CA ARG A 462 -40.75 19.21 36.93
C ARG A 462 -40.99 18.16 37.99
N PHE A 463 -40.72 18.52 39.25
CA PHE A 463 -41.02 17.69 40.41
C PHE A 463 -41.76 18.48 41.49
N THR A 464 -42.49 17.75 42.33
CA THR A 464 -43.11 18.23 43.56
C THR A 464 -42.88 17.22 44.68
N LYS A 465 -42.56 17.68 45.88
CA LYS A 465 -42.36 16.83 47.06
C LYS A 465 -42.74 17.56 48.33
N ASP A 466 -43.66 16.98 49.10
CA ASP A 466 -43.91 17.44 50.45
C ASP A 466 -42.79 16.96 51.39
N ILE A 467 -42.14 17.90 52.08
CA ILE A 467 -41.10 17.62 53.07
C ILE A 467 -41.53 18.19 54.42
N THR A 468 -41.64 17.32 55.42
CA THR A 468 -41.79 17.70 56.83
C THR A 468 -40.41 17.68 57.46
N THR A 469 -39.75 18.83 57.52
CA THR A 469 -38.36 18.91 57.98
C THR A 469 -38.22 19.88 59.15
N THR A 470 -37.68 19.36 60.26
CA THR A 470 -37.13 20.18 61.36
C THR A 470 -35.68 20.61 61.08
N LYS A 471 -35.12 20.24 59.92
CA LYS A 471 -33.72 20.46 59.52
C LYS A 471 -33.54 21.84 58.90
N SER A 472 -32.34 22.39 59.05
CA SER A 472 -31.93 23.69 58.49
C SER A 472 -31.49 23.64 57.02
N SER A 473 -31.51 22.46 56.40
CA SER A 473 -31.12 22.25 55.01
C SER A 473 -31.78 21.00 54.41
N ILE A 474 -31.81 20.96 53.06
CA ILE A 474 -32.31 19.87 52.24
C ILE A 474 -31.16 19.40 51.33
N TYR A 475 -30.83 18.11 51.41
CA TYR A 475 -29.86 17.49 50.49
C TYR A 475 -30.58 16.94 49.25
N TYR A 476 -29.99 17.18 48.08
CA TYR A 476 -30.44 16.57 46.83
C TYR A 476 -29.27 15.98 46.05
N GLU A 477 -29.57 14.93 45.30
CA GLU A 477 -28.65 14.28 44.38
C GLU A 477 -29.42 14.00 43.09
N VAL A 478 -28.89 14.42 41.97
CA VAL A 478 -29.46 14.18 40.64
C VAL A 478 -28.42 13.45 39.80
N SER A 479 -28.87 12.46 39.04
CA SER A 479 -28.03 11.74 38.08
C SER A 479 -28.72 11.64 36.72
N ASP A 480 -27.93 11.74 35.66
CA ASP A 480 -28.35 11.37 34.31
C ASP A 480 -28.07 9.89 34.01
N LYS A 481 -28.39 9.47 32.78
CA LYS A 481 -28.12 8.13 32.24
C LYS A 481 -26.64 7.86 31.97
N ALA A 482 -25.84 8.91 31.76
CA ALA A 482 -24.39 8.80 31.56
C ALA A 482 -23.64 8.63 32.89
N GLY A 483 -24.32 8.77 34.03
CA GLY A 483 -23.75 8.66 35.36
C GLY A 483 -23.14 9.96 35.88
N ASN A 484 -23.40 11.11 35.24
CA ASN A 484 -23.03 12.40 35.80
C ASN A 484 -23.90 12.67 37.02
N ILE A 485 -23.25 12.89 38.17
CA ILE A 485 -23.94 13.18 39.44
C ILE A 485 -23.69 14.63 39.83
N LEU A 486 -24.78 15.35 40.11
CA LEU A 486 -24.76 16.61 40.87
C LEU A 486 -25.37 16.37 42.25
N THR A 487 -24.59 16.64 43.28
CA THR A 487 -25.08 16.72 44.67
C THR A 487 -25.12 18.17 45.10
N GLY A 488 -26.11 18.52 45.90
CA GLY A 488 -26.24 19.87 46.44
C GLY A 488 -27.01 19.90 47.75
N GLU A 489 -26.85 21.01 48.46
CA GLU A 489 -27.55 21.29 49.69
C GLU A 489 -28.22 22.66 49.55
N LYS A 490 -29.51 22.75 49.89
CA LYS A 490 -30.22 24.03 49.97
C LYS A 490 -30.59 24.33 51.41
N MET A 491 -30.22 25.52 51.86
CA MET A 491 -30.52 25.98 53.20
C MET A 491 -32.00 26.33 53.33
N VAL A 492 -32.64 25.85 54.39
CA VAL A 492 -34.02 26.19 54.74
C VAL A 492 -33.98 27.24 55.86
N SER A 493 -34.54 28.42 55.61
CA SER A 493 -34.58 29.52 56.58
C SER A 493 -36.02 29.87 56.94
N LEU A 494 -36.25 30.13 58.23
CA LEU A 494 -37.55 30.53 58.74
C LEU A 494 -37.71 32.04 58.59
N ASP A 495 -38.82 32.46 57.99
CA ASP A 495 -39.26 33.84 58.02
C ASP A 495 -40.75 33.91 58.33
N ALA A 496 -41.05 34.57 59.46
CA ALA A 496 -42.38 34.68 60.01
C ALA A 496 -42.93 36.12 59.92
N GLU A 497 -42.16 37.05 59.34
CA GLU A 497 -42.55 38.44 59.21
C GLU A 497 -43.31 38.62 57.89
N SER A 498 -44.52 39.18 57.94
CA SER A 498 -45.22 39.53 56.70
C SER A 498 -44.56 40.74 56.04
N PRO A 499 -44.55 40.81 54.69
CA PRO A 499 -44.01 41.97 53.97
C PRO A 499 -44.74 43.25 54.37
N THR A 500 -44.07 44.40 54.26
CA THR A 500 -44.62 45.71 54.66
C THR A 500 -44.60 46.72 53.51
N VAL A 501 -45.48 47.72 53.53
CA VAL A 501 -45.48 48.81 52.54
C VAL A 501 -44.49 49.88 52.97
N LYS A 502 -43.39 50.03 52.25
CA LYS A 502 -42.38 51.07 52.49
C LYS A 502 -42.85 52.44 52.00
N SER A 503 -43.46 52.48 50.81
CA SER A 503 -44.06 53.70 50.28
C SER A 503 -45.18 53.38 49.30
N LEU A 504 -46.26 54.17 49.36
CA LEU A 504 -47.35 54.11 48.39
C LEU A 504 -47.46 55.48 47.73
N THR A 505 -47.34 55.54 46.41
CA THR A 505 -47.57 56.75 45.64
C THR A 505 -48.73 56.58 44.67
N ILE A 506 -49.53 57.63 44.49
CA ILE A 506 -50.63 57.65 43.51
C ILE A 506 -50.39 58.84 42.60
N ASN A 507 -50.22 58.59 41.30
CA ASN A 507 -49.79 59.58 40.29
C ASN A 507 -48.55 60.38 40.72
N GLY A 508 -47.57 59.71 41.33
CA GLY A 508 -46.28 60.30 41.73
C GLY A 508 -46.29 61.10 43.04
N LYS A 509 -47.43 61.19 43.74
CA LYS A 509 -47.50 61.81 45.07
C LYS A 509 -47.41 60.74 46.15
N LEU A 510 -46.58 60.96 47.18
CA LEU A 510 -46.39 60.03 48.30
C LEU A 510 -47.53 60.12 49.31
N TYR A 511 -48.03 58.97 49.76
CA TYR A 511 -49.13 58.87 50.72
C TYR A 511 -48.74 57.99 51.90
N ALA A 512 -49.09 58.46 53.10
CA ALA A 512 -49.04 57.70 54.34
C ALA A 512 -50.49 57.37 54.71
N ASP A 513 -50.83 56.09 54.73
CA ASP A 513 -52.03 55.42 55.26
C ASP A 513 -53.41 56.11 55.18
N ASP A 514 -54.36 55.41 54.54
CA ASP A 514 -55.81 55.64 54.49
C ASP A 514 -56.26 57.09 54.22
N MET A 515 -56.17 57.54 52.96
CA MET A 515 -56.71 58.85 52.58
C MET A 515 -57.33 58.93 51.18
N ILE A 516 -58.36 59.78 51.09
CA ILE A 516 -59.16 60.12 49.92
C ILE A 516 -58.33 60.97 48.96
N VAL A 517 -58.01 60.46 47.76
CA VAL A 517 -57.28 61.20 46.72
C VAL A 517 -58.25 61.90 45.77
N ASN A 518 -58.36 63.22 45.86
CA ASN A 518 -59.12 64.03 44.90
C ASN A 518 -58.28 64.29 43.63
N LEU A 519 -58.65 63.66 42.51
CA LEU A 519 -57.99 63.87 41.21
C LEU A 519 -58.83 64.79 40.31
N LYS A 520 -58.22 65.84 39.76
CA LYS A 520 -58.73 66.59 38.62
C LYS A 520 -57.87 66.26 37.39
N ASP A 521 -58.52 65.74 36.34
CA ASP A 521 -58.05 65.69 34.94
C ASP A 521 -57.09 64.57 34.45
N ASN A 522 -56.88 63.47 35.17
CA ASN A 522 -56.14 62.30 34.64
C ASN A 522 -57.06 61.14 34.24
N LYS A 523 -56.94 60.66 32.98
CA LYS A 523 -57.71 59.51 32.45
C LYS A 523 -57.29 58.15 33.04
N ASN A 524 -56.07 58.03 33.54
CA ASN A 524 -55.54 56.82 34.19
C ASN A 524 -54.94 57.18 35.57
N ILE A 525 -55.12 56.30 36.55
CA ILE A 525 -54.53 56.41 37.88
C ILE A 525 -53.41 55.38 38.00
N LEU A 526 -52.19 55.85 38.23
CA LEU A 526 -51.03 55.00 38.49
C LEU A 526 -50.81 54.89 40.00
N ILE A 527 -50.92 53.68 40.54
CA ILE A 527 -50.58 53.37 41.93
C ILE A 527 -49.22 52.70 41.92
N ASP A 528 -48.22 53.33 42.50
CA ASP A 528 -46.85 52.85 42.55
C ASP A 528 -46.49 52.55 44.01
N VAL A 529 -46.36 51.26 44.30
CA VAL A 529 -46.13 50.69 45.62
C VAL A 529 -44.68 50.24 45.70
N THR A 530 -43.97 50.68 46.74
CA THR A 530 -42.71 50.06 47.17
C THR A 530 -42.96 49.27 48.44
N LEU A 531 -42.60 47.99 48.43
CA LEU A 531 -42.69 47.06 49.55
C LEU A 531 -41.30 46.85 50.14
N GLU A 532 -41.24 46.41 51.40
CA GLU A 532 -40.01 46.02 52.07
C GLU A 532 -40.26 44.75 52.86
N ASP A 533 -39.32 43.81 52.70
CA ASP A 533 -39.38 42.48 53.27
C ASP A 533 -37.95 41.93 53.38
N ASN A 534 -37.68 41.16 54.43
CA ASN A 534 -36.37 40.59 54.72
C ASN A 534 -36.02 39.40 53.79
N VAL A 535 -37.03 38.74 53.19
CA VAL A 535 -36.87 37.61 52.26
C VAL A 535 -37.29 37.95 50.83
N GLY A 536 -37.84 39.13 50.59
CA GLY A 536 -38.24 39.63 49.28
C GLY A 536 -39.70 39.33 48.94
N ILE A 537 -40.21 39.93 47.86
CA ILE A 537 -41.64 39.86 47.50
C ILE A 537 -41.87 38.85 46.37
N LYS A 538 -42.71 37.85 46.63
CA LYS A 538 -43.10 36.80 45.68
C LYS A 538 -44.21 37.24 44.72
N ASP A 539 -45.25 37.89 45.23
CA ASP A 539 -46.43 38.28 44.45
C ASP A 539 -47.13 39.50 45.04
N VAL A 540 -47.73 40.35 44.19
CA VAL A 540 -48.46 41.56 44.59
C VAL A 540 -49.69 41.72 43.69
N LYS A 541 -50.88 41.83 44.28
CA LYS A 541 -52.15 42.00 43.57
C LYS A 541 -52.93 43.18 44.11
N LEU A 542 -53.65 43.89 43.24
CA LEU A 542 -54.60 44.93 43.63
C LEU A 542 -56.01 44.51 43.18
N GLY A 543 -56.77 43.91 44.08
CA GLY A 543 -57.98 43.14 43.69
C GLY A 543 -57.60 41.96 42.80
N ASP A 544 -58.27 41.81 41.66
CA ASP A 544 -57.95 40.77 40.66
C ASP A 544 -56.83 41.19 39.69
N LYS A 545 -56.23 42.37 39.89
CA LYS A 545 -55.22 42.91 38.97
C LYS A 545 -53.80 42.52 39.35
N SER A 546 -53.05 42.14 38.34
CA SER A 546 -51.58 42.07 38.40
C SER A 546 -50.97 43.45 38.08
N PRO A 547 -49.77 43.75 38.59
CA PRO A 547 -49.09 45.01 38.32
C PRO A 547 -48.82 45.18 36.82
N LYS A 548 -49.00 46.39 36.32
CA LYS A 548 -48.70 46.79 34.94
C LYS A 548 -47.19 46.81 34.68
N GLU A 549 -46.39 47.17 35.68
CA GLU A 549 -44.94 47.27 35.58
C GLU A 549 -44.28 46.88 36.91
N ILE A 550 -43.23 46.06 36.84
CA ILE A 550 -42.38 45.67 37.98
C ILE A 550 -41.02 46.35 37.76
N LYS A 551 -40.73 47.43 38.50
CA LYS A 551 -39.50 48.22 38.32
C LYS A 551 -38.31 47.68 39.11
N SER A 552 -38.58 46.91 40.16
CA SER A 552 -37.62 46.14 40.97
C SER A 552 -38.39 45.07 41.74
N ASN A 553 -37.69 44.11 42.35
CA ASN A 553 -38.20 43.10 43.29
C ASN A 553 -38.94 43.68 44.52
N MET A 554 -39.03 45.01 44.64
CA MET A 554 -39.74 45.70 45.69
C MET A 554 -40.65 46.84 45.19
N ARG A 555 -40.79 47.10 43.87
CA ARG A 555 -41.58 48.23 43.35
C ARG A 555 -42.55 47.83 42.24
N TYR A 556 -43.84 48.10 42.45
CA TYR A 556 -44.96 47.62 41.66
C TYR A 556 -45.88 48.75 41.25
N ILE A 557 -46.20 48.85 39.95
CA ILE A 557 -47.10 49.88 39.43
C ILE A 557 -48.38 49.24 38.93
N PHE A 558 -49.52 49.68 39.44
CA PHE A 558 -50.86 49.32 38.98
C PHE A 558 -51.46 50.49 38.21
N GLU A 559 -52.18 50.20 37.14
CA GLU A 559 -52.98 51.18 36.43
C GLU A 559 -54.47 50.88 36.63
N ILE A 560 -55.20 51.90 37.06
CA ILE A 560 -56.66 51.90 37.12
C ILE A 560 -57.15 52.86 36.06
N THR A 561 -57.97 52.36 35.14
CA THR A 561 -58.56 53.18 34.08
C THR A 561 -59.83 53.85 34.59
N SER A 562 -60.23 54.95 33.96
CA SER A 562 -61.44 55.68 34.32
C SER A 562 -62.73 54.83 34.25
N GLU A 563 -62.74 53.75 33.47
CA GLU A 563 -63.90 52.85 33.31
C GLU A 563 -64.12 51.94 34.54
N GLU A 564 -63.08 51.77 35.36
CA GLU A 564 -63.09 50.89 36.54
C GLU A 564 -63.49 51.66 37.81
N ILE A 565 -63.62 52.98 37.71
CA ILE A 565 -64.10 53.87 38.78
C ILE A 565 -65.62 53.99 38.64
N LYS A 566 -66.36 53.12 39.35
CA LYS A 566 -67.83 53.17 39.38
C LYS A 566 -68.28 54.14 40.45
N ASP A 567 -69.30 54.95 40.16
CA ASP A 567 -69.93 55.88 41.11
C ASP A 567 -68.96 56.83 41.83
N SER A 568 -67.93 57.32 41.12
CA SER A 568 -66.92 58.24 41.66
C SER A 568 -65.98 57.64 42.72
N GLU A 569 -65.93 56.31 42.90
CA GLU A 569 -65.03 55.65 43.84
C GLU A 569 -64.36 54.38 43.24
N PHE A 570 -63.12 54.12 43.59
CA PHE A 570 -62.45 52.83 43.42
C PHE A 570 -62.00 52.33 44.79
N SER A 571 -62.40 51.11 45.15
CA SER A 571 -61.91 50.40 46.33
C SER A 571 -61.23 49.09 45.90
N GLY A 572 -59.94 48.96 46.20
CA GLY A 572 -59.17 47.75 45.91
C GLY A 572 -58.38 47.29 47.14
N LYS A 573 -58.20 45.98 47.28
CA LYS A 573 -57.33 45.40 48.32
C LYS A 573 -55.99 45.08 47.69
N LEU A 574 -54.94 45.74 48.14
CA LEU A 574 -53.57 45.41 47.79
C LEU A 574 -53.13 44.23 48.66
N ILE A 575 -52.93 43.06 48.08
CA ILE A 575 -52.48 41.84 48.76
C ILE A 575 -51.08 41.54 48.25
N PHE A 576 -50.14 41.24 49.15
CA PHE A 576 -48.78 40.93 48.78
C PHE A 576 -48.22 39.80 49.64
N TYR A 577 -47.42 38.96 48.98
CA TYR A 577 -46.83 37.74 49.50
C TYR A 577 -45.32 37.86 49.44
N ASP A 578 -44.63 37.46 50.50
CA ASP A 578 -43.19 37.26 50.46
C ASP A 578 -42.83 35.86 49.91
N PHE A 579 -41.53 35.56 49.82
CA PHE A 579 -41.04 34.24 49.40
C PHE A 579 -41.28 33.13 50.42
N ALA A 580 -41.53 33.44 51.70
CA ALA A 580 -41.90 32.48 52.74
C ALA A 580 -43.41 32.13 52.73
N GLY A 581 -44.22 32.88 51.99
CA GLY A 581 -45.67 32.75 51.93
C GLY A 581 -46.41 33.53 53.03
N ASN A 582 -45.75 34.44 53.74
CA ASN A 582 -46.46 35.39 54.59
C ASN A 582 -47.22 36.39 53.73
N GLN A 583 -48.42 36.72 54.18
CA GLN A 583 -49.33 37.61 53.47
C GLN A 583 -49.52 38.87 54.29
N ASN A 584 -49.56 40.01 53.60
CA ASN A 584 -50.08 41.24 54.15
C ASN A 584 -51.10 41.85 53.18
N GLU A 585 -51.98 42.70 53.71
CA GLU A 585 -53.01 43.36 52.93
C GLU A 585 -53.19 44.82 53.33
N LYS A 586 -53.37 45.69 52.34
CA LYS A 586 -53.65 47.11 52.52
C LYS A 586 -54.84 47.52 51.67
N ASN A 587 -55.84 48.16 52.28
CA ASN A 587 -56.98 48.69 51.53
C ASN A 587 -56.60 50.01 50.86
N ILE A 588 -56.99 50.19 49.59
CA ILE A 588 -56.81 51.43 48.83
C ILE A 588 -58.19 51.95 48.42
N LEU A 589 -58.52 53.18 48.83
CA LEU A 589 -59.75 53.88 48.45
C LEU A 589 -59.42 55.16 47.69
N VAL A 590 -59.97 55.33 46.49
CA VAL A 590 -59.79 56.51 45.63
C VAL A 590 -61.15 57.12 45.30
N ARG A 591 -61.36 58.44 45.48
CA ARG A 591 -62.63 59.13 45.15
C ARG A 591 -62.44 60.24 44.11
N TYR A 592 -63.34 60.35 43.14
CA TYR A 592 -63.24 61.29 42.01
C TYR A 592 -64.40 62.29 41.98
N TYR A 593 -64.18 63.57 42.29
CA TYR A 593 -65.25 64.59 42.29
C TYR A 593 -65.19 65.51 41.05
N LYS A 594 -66.30 65.59 40.31
CA LYS A 594 -66.43 66.37 39.08
C LYS A 594 -67.19 67.69 39.30
N GLU A 595 -66.59 68.72 39.91
CA GLU A 595 -67.09 70.12 39.80
C GLU A 595 -65.97 71.20 39.82
N SER A 596 -66.22 72.29 39.09
CA SER A 596 -65.29 73.41 38.79
C SER A 596 -65.50 74.65 39.68
N PRO A 597 -64.42 75.40 40.00
CA PRO A 597 -64.54 76.85 40.19
C PRO A 597 -63.49 77.70 39.43
N ILE A 598 -63.74 79.01 39.43
CA ILE A 598 -63.36 80.08 38.50
C ILE A 598 -62.38 81.10 39.16
N ILE A 599 -61.30 81.47 38.43
CA ILE A 599 -60.42 82.69 38.38
C ILE A 599 -59.59 83.13 39.64
N LYS A 600 -58.26 83.36 39.48
CA LYS A 600 -57.48 84.65 39.66
C LYS A 600 -55.95 84.47 39.91
N GLU A 601 -55.15 84.83 38.89
CA GLU A 601 -53.89 85.62 38.87
C GLU A 601 -52.77 85.40 39.91
N ILE A 602 -51.52 85.12 39.46
CA ILE A 602 -50.23 85.56 40.09
C ILE A 602 -49.16 85.84 39.01
N LYS A 603 -48.46 86.96 39.19
CA LYS A 603 -47.42 87.62 38.39
C LYS A 603 -46.06 86.89 38.30
N LEU A 604 -45.27 87.23 37.26
CA LEU A 604 -43.81 87.24 37.27
C LEU A 604 -43.28 88.47 36.51
N ASP A 605 -42.29 89.12 37.13
CA ASP A 605 -41.74 90.45 36.83
C ASP A 605 -40.75 90.53 35.65
N ASN A 606 -40.83 91.65 34.92
CA ASN A 606 -39.77 92.44 34.27
C ASN A 606 -38.46 91.78 33.77
N LYS A 607 -38.23 91.75 32.45
CA LYS A 607 -37.49 92.80 31.69
C LYS A 607 -37.28 92.43 30.20
N ASP A 608 -37.61 93.39 29.34
CA ASP A 608 -37.04 93.77 28.03
C ASP A 608 -36.71 92.68 26.99
N ILE A 609 -37.52 92.59 25.92
CA ILE A 609 -37.23 93.06 24.53
C ILE A 609 -38.38 92.60 23.60
N VAL A 610 -38.69 93.45 22.63
CA VAL A 610 -39.84 93.42 21.70
C VAL A 610 -39.65 92.33 20.64
N GLU A 611 -40.32 91.18 20.82
CA GLU A 611 -40.48 90.16 19.76
C GLU A 611 -41.68 90.49 18.86
N ASN A 612 -41.45 90.59 17.55
CA ASN A 612 -42.50 90.33 16.56
C ASN A 612 -42.46 88.83 16.26
N LYS A 613 -43.48 88.10 16.68
CA LYS A 613 -43.58 86.66 16.42
C LYS A 613 -44.62 86.41 15.33
N ILE A 614 -44.17 85.92 14.18
CA ILE A 614 -45.05 85.35 13.16
C ILE A 614 -45.22 83.89 13.53
N GLU A 615 -46.43 83.51 13.93
CA GLU A 615 -46.74 82.11 14.24
C GLU A 615 -47.46 81.47 13.05
N TYR A 616 -46.84 80.43 12.50
CA TYR A 616 -47.43 79.58 11.47
C TYR A 616 -48.20 78.46 12.14
N SER A 617 -49.51 78.39 11.89
CA SER A 617 -50.26 77.18 12.22
C SER A 617 -50.04 76.12 11.13
N ALA A 618 -50.06 74.85 11.50
CA ALA A 618 -49.79 73.70 10.61
C ALA A 618 -50.68 73.59 9.34
N ASN A 619 -51.69 74.46 9.19
CA ASN A 619 -52.59 74.53 8.03
C ASN A 619 -52.24 75.67 7.04
N GLY A 620 -51.15 76.41 7.26
CA GLY A 620 -50.62 77.39 6.31
C GLY A 620 -51.40 78.70 6.23
N ASP A 621 -51.98 79.15 7.35
CA ASP A 621 -52.53 80.51 7.50
C ASP A 621 -51.61 81.34 8.39
N VAL A 622 -51.32 82.58 7.98
CA VAL A 622 -50.36 83.48 8.64
C VAL A 622 -51.12 84.45 9.54
N SER A 623 -50.78 84.45 10.82
CA SER A 623 -51.32 85.38 11.81
C SER A 623 -50.26 86.41 12.15
N LEU A 624 -50.56 87.70 11.96
CA LEU A 624 -49.70 88.78 12.42
C LEU A 624 -50.24 89.29 13.75
N VAL A 625 -49.45 89.16 14.82
CA VAL A 625 -49.79 89.70 16.14
C VAL A 625 -48.95 90.94 16.37
N ILE A 626 -49.59 92.12 16.35
CA ILE A 626 -48.92 93.39 16.66
C ILE A 626 -49.27 93.76 18.09
N LYS A 627 -48.24 93.89 18.93
CA LYS A 627 -48.36 94.33 20.32
C LYS A 627 -47.75 95.72 20.44
N ILE A 628 -48.60 96.72 20.68
CA ILE A 628 -48.15 98.11 20.87
C ILE A 628 -48.15 98.36 22.39
N ASP A 629 -46.98 98.61 22.94
CA ASP A 629 -46.84 99.05 24.34
C ASP A 629 -46.65 100.57 24.35
N SER A 630 -47.67 101.30 24.80
CA SER A 630 -47.70 102.76 24.75
C SER A 630 -46.78 103.44 25.77
N GLN A 631 -46.09 102.70 26.65
CA GLN A 631 -45.26 103.32 27.69
C GLN A 631 -43.95 103.97 27.18
N ASN A 632 -43.56 103.73 25.91
CA ASN A 632 -42.34 104.31 25.33
C ASN A 632 -42.56 105.16 24.06
N ILE A 633 -43.80 105.50 23.70
CA ILE A 633 -44.09 106.41 22.58
C ILE A 633 -44.43 107.79 23.15
N LYS A 634 -43.66 108.82 22.82
CA LYS A 634 -43.87 110.21 23.31
C LYS A 634 -45.12 110.92 22.76
N MET A 635 -45.98 110.20 22.03
CA MET A 635 -47.29 110.71 21.57
C MET A 635 -48.41 109.84 22.12
N LYS A 636 -49.50 110.49 22.53
CA LYS A 636 -50.76 109.84 22.84
C LYS A 636 -51.40 109.39 21.53
N ILE A 637 -51.50 108.07 21.33
CA ILE A 637 -52.14 107.47 20.16
C ILE A 637 -53.62 107.33 20.52
N ASP A 638 -54.52 107.98 19.77
CA ASP A 638 -55.96 107.91 20.01
C ASP A 638 -56.65 106.95 19.03
N LYS A 639 -56.03 106.67 17.87
CA LYS A 639 -56.61 105.78 16.86
C LYS A 639 -55.55 104.94 16.14
N PHE A 640 -55.75 103.63 16.14
CA PHE A 640 -54.97 102.67 15.35
C PHE A 640 -55.74 102.30 14.10
N ILE A 641 -55.14 102.49 12.91
CA ILE A 641 -55.76 102.16 11.63
C ILE A 641 -54.80 101.30 10.79
N LEU A 642 -55.23 100.08 10.49
CA LEU A 642 -54.56 99.21 9.53
C LEU A 642 -55.23 99.36 8.16
N LYS A 643 -54.44 99.75 7.15
CA LYS A 643 -54.90 99.82 5.76
C LYS A 643 -54.11 98.84 4.90
N LEU A 644 -54.79 98.22 3.94
CA LEU A 644 -54.16 97.45 2.87
C LEU A 644 -54.66 98.01 1.55
N ASN A 645 -53.75 98.49 0.70
CA ASN A 645 -54.08 99.14 -0.58
C ASN A 645 -55.09 100.30 -0.49
N GLY A 646 -55.02 101.09 0.59
CA GLY A 646 -55.86 102.28 0.81
C GLY A 646 -57.22 102.01 1.47
N GLU A 647 -57.66 100.76 1.59
CA GLU A 647 -58.88 100.39 2.32
C GLU A 647 -58.57 100.08 3.79
N ILE A 648 -59.42 100.58 4.70
CA ILE A 648 -59.29 100.33 6.15
C ILE A 648 -59.78 98.91 6.43
N LEU A 649 -58.86 98.02 6.78
CA LEU A 649 -59.18 96.65 7.18
C LEU A 649 -59.52 96.57 8.67
N TYR A 650 -58.92 97.42 9.49
CA TYR A 650 -59.15 97.44 10.93
C TYR A 650 -58.92 98.85 11.50
N SER A 651 -59.83 99.34 12.34
CA SER A 651 -59.75 100.65 12.99
C SER A 651 -60.30 100.56 14.41
N LYS A 652 -59.56 101.00 15.42
CA LYS A 652 -60.01 101.00 16.82
C LYS A 652 -59.49 102.22 17.59
N GLU A 653 -60.34 102.80 18.43
CA GLU A 653 -60.14 104.10 19.10
C GLU A 653 -59.62 104.01 20.54
N GLU A 654 -58.98 102.89 20.94
CA GLU A 654 -58.30 102.79 22.24
C GLU A 654 -56.96 102.06 22.09
N SER A 655 -55.90 102.63 22.67
CA SER A 655 -54.50 102.40 22.29
C SER A 655 -53.68 101.43 23.15
N ASN A 656 -54.32 100.58 23.96
CA ASN A 656 -53.63 99.50 24.68
C ASN A 656 -54.33 98.14 24.54
N GLY A 657 -53.68 97.19 23.86
CA GLY A 657 -54.16 95.82 23.68
C GLY A 657 -53.29 95.00 22.73
N ILE A 658 -53.46 93.68 22.75
CA ILE A 658 -52.92 92.75 21.74
C ILE A 658 -54.02 92.53 20.70
N TYR A 659 -53.75 92.81 19.43
CA TYR A 659 -54.74 92.68 18.37
C TYR A 659 -54.31 91.58 17.39
N PRO A 660 -54.95 90.39 17.42
CA PRO A 660 -54.71 89.36 16.42
C PRO A 660 -55.44 89.73 15.12
N ILE A 661 -54.70 89.80 14.00
CA ILE A 661 -55.26 90.09 12.68
C ILE A 661 -55.11 88.86 11.81
N TYR A 662 -56.24 88.35 11.29
CA TYR A 662 -56.28 87.20 10.39
C TYR A 662 -56.27 87.68 8.94
N LEU A 663 -55.16 87.47 8.24
CA LEU A 663 -55.04 87.76 6.82
C LEU A 663 -55.41 86.51 6.03
N GLY A 664 -56.65 86.46 5.53
CA GLY A 664 -57.13 85.33 4.74
C GLY A 664 -56.33 85.15 3.44
N LYS A 665 -56.09 83.90 3.04
CA LYS A 665 -55.33 83.51 1.84
C LYS A 665 -55.79 84.24 0.58
N LYS A 666 -54.95 85.16 0.07
CA LYS A 666 -54.88 85.47 -1.36
C LYS A 666 -53.55 86.10 -1.77
N ASN A 667 -53.06 85.66 -2.92
CA ASN A 667 -51.73 85.89 -3.50
C ASN A 667 -51.39 87.34 -3.88
N SER A 668 -50.08 87.56 -3.93
CA SER A 668 -49.24 88.60 -4.58
C SER A 668 -48.98 89.89 -3.80
N ASN A 669 -47.68 90.22 -3.76
CA ASN A 669 -46.99 91.37 -3.16
C ASN A 669 -47.90 92.58 -2.91
N ASN A 670 -48.19 92.86 -1.65
CA ASN A 670 -48.79 94.12 -1.25
C ASN A 670 -48.02 94.66 -0.04
N ASP A 671 -47.66 95.92 -0.10
CA ASP A 671 -47.09 96.66 1.02
C ASP A 671 -48.16 96.83 2.11
N ILE A 672 -47.83 96.49 3.35
CA ILE A 672 -48.70 96.73 4.52
C ILE A 672 -48.30 98.07 5.13
N ASN A 673 -49.15 99.09 4.97
CA ASN A 673 -48.90 100.41 5.56
C ASN A 673 -49.70 100.55 6.86
N ILE A 674 -48.99 100.72 7.97
CA ILE A 674 -49.58 100.91 9.31
C ILE A 674 -49.57 102.40 9.62
N TYR A 675 -50.74 102.97 9.93
CA TYR A 675 -50.88 104.37 10.32
C TYR A 675 -51.24 104.48 11.80
N LEU A 676 -50.52 105.34 12.52
CA LEU A 676 -50.84 105.77 13.87
C LEU A 676 -51.27 107.23 13.82
N GLU A 677 -52.54 107.52 14.12
CA GLU A 677 -53.07 108.89 14.14
C GLU A 677 -53.16 109.42 15.58
N ASN A 678 -52.66 110.64 15.80
CA ASN A 678 -52.86 111.39 17.04
C ASN A 678 -54.09 112.31 16.96
N GLU A 679 -54.47 112.93 18.08
CA GLU A 679 -55.59 113.88 18.23
C GLU A 679 -55.62 115.05 17.20
N ASN A 680 -54.54 115.30 16.45
CA ASN A 680 -54.47 116.34 15.41
C ASN A 680 -54.48 115.79 13.96
N GLY A 681 -54.63 114.49 13.75
CA GLY A 681 -54.71 113.86 12.42
C GLY A 681 -53.39 113.77 11.65
N LEU A 682 -52.25 113.88 12.33
CA LEU A 682 -50.93 113.63 11.74
C LEU A 682 -50.59 112.14 11.86
N SER A 683 -50.29 111.50 10.74
CA SER A 683 -49.88 110.09 10.66
C SER A 683 -48.38 109.94 10.35
N GLU A 684 -47.70 109.05 11.06
CA GLU A 684 -46.41 108.49 10.64
C GLU A 684 -46.67 107.19 9.88
N GLU A 685 -46.16 107.09 8.65
CA GLU A 685 -46.26 105.91 7.79
C GLU A 685 -44.97 105.09 7.91
N ASN A 686 -45.07 103.86 8.38
CA ASN A 686 -43.95 102.90 8.40
C ASN A 686 -44.24 101.77 7.41
N ASN A 687 -43.40 101.66 6.38
CA ASN A 687 -43.48 100.59 5.38
C ASN A 687 -42.59 99.42 5.82
N TYR A 688 -43.15 98.21 5.81
CA TYR A 688 -42.41 96.98 6.09
C TYR A 688 -42.37 96.11 4.85
N GLU A 689 -41.17 95.85 4.31
CA GLU A 689 -40.97 94.81 3.27
C GLU A 689 -40.93 93.43 3.95
N ILE A 690 -41.84 92.53 3.56
CA ILE A 690 -41.85 91.14 4.00
C ILE A 690 -41.38 90.27 2.83
N TYR A 691 -40.17 89.71 2.93
CA TYR A 691 -39.69 88.71 1.97
C TYR A 691 -40.33 87.36 2.29
N TYR A 692 -41.18 86.87 1.40
CA TYR A 692 -41.68 85.50 1.43
C TYR A 692 -40.77 84.63 0.59
N ASP A 693 -39.90 83.85 1.24
CA ASP A 693 -39.38 82.63 0.64
C ASP A 693 -40.02 81.43 1.34
N ALA A 694 -40.74 80.63 0.56
CA ALA A 694 -41.48 79.48 1.05
C ALA A 694 -40.68 78.17 0.94
N LEU A 695 -39.49 78.19 0.32
CA LEU A 695 -38.74 76.99 0.01
C LEU A 695 -37.40 76.99 0.77
N PRO A 696 -37.10 75.96 1.57
CA PRO A 696 -35.81 75.84 2.23
C PRO A 696 -34.69 75.50 1.21
N PRO A 697 -33.42 75.81 1.53
CA PRO A 697 -32.27 75.51 0.68
C PRO A 697 -32.20 74.02 0.34
N ILE A 698 -31.90 73.69 -0.92
CA ILE A 698 -31.81 72.31 -1.39
C ILE A 698 -30.35 71.84 -1.35
N THR A 699 -30.07 70.79 -0.57
CA THR A 699 -28.77 70.11 -0.57
C THR A 699 -28.76 68.96 -1.60
N SER A 700 -27.81 69.00 -2.54
CA SER A 700 -27.64 68.05 -3.65
C SER A 700 -26.16 67.70 -3.88
N GLU A 701 -25.86 66.79 -4.82
CA GLU A 701 -24.50 66.46 -5.28
C GLU A 701 -23.50 66.08 -4.17
N ILE A 702 -23.92 65.28 -3.18
CA ILE A 702 -23.03 64.84 -2.08
C ILE A 702 -21.99 63.84 -2.62
N LYS A 703 -20.70 64.18 -2.50
CA LYS A 703 -19.55 63.34 -2.82
C LYS A 703 -18.78 63.04 -1.55
N VAL A 704 -18.53 61.76 -1.28
CA VAL A 704 -17.71 61.31 -0.13
C VAL A 704 -16.45 60.64 -0.67
N TYR A 705 -15.28 61.06 -0.22
CA TYR A 705 -14.00 60.53 -0.66
C TYR A 705 -12.92 60.60 0.41
N LYS A 706 -11.85 59.83 0.22
CA LYS A 706 -10.62 59.88 1.02
C LYS A 706 -9.52 60.53 0.17
N LYS A 707 -8.75 61.43 0.78
CA LYS A 707 -7.58 62.03 0.13
C LYS A 707 -6.33 61.25 0.54
N ASP A 708 -5.96 60.24 -0.22
CA ASP A 708 -4.67 59.56 -0.03
C ASP A 708 -3.57 60.26 -0.84
N SER A 709 -2.33 60.21 -0.34
CA SER A 709 -1.22 61.11 -0.72
C SER A 709 -0.81 61.15 -2.21
N SER A 710 -1.42 60.34 -3.08
CA SER A 710 -1.14 60.36 -4.53
C SER A 710 -2.30 60.00 -5.47
N ASN A 711 -3.51 59.66 -5.02
CA ASN A 711 -4.65 59.33 -5.90
C ASN A 711 -6.01 59.66 -5.25
N LEU A 712 -6.86 60.42 -5.97
CA LEU A 712 -8.27 60.65 -5.61
C LEU A 712 -9.10 59.41 -5.98
N ILE A 713 -9.58 58.67 -4.99
CA ILE A 713 -10.56 57.60 -5.22
C ILE A 713 -11.96 58.23 -5.17
N TYR A 714 -12.53 58.51 -6.34
CA TYR A 714 -13.89 59.01 -6.46
C TYR A 714 -14.89 57.85 -6.40
N SER A 715 -15.88 57.94 -5.50
CA SER A 715 -17.17 57.27 -5.71
C SER A 715 -18.24 58.35 -5.90
N GLU A 716 -18.68 58.56 -7.13
CA GLU A 716 -19.92 59.30 -7.40
C GLU A 716 -21.09 58.38 -7.03
N ILE A 717 -21.81 58.67 -5.94
CA ILE A 717 -22.89 57.81 -5.46
C ILE A 717 -24.21 58.57 -5.49
N ASN A 718 -25.13 58.09 -6.31
CA ASN A 718 -26.54 58.51 -6.28
C ASN A 718 -27.27 57.84 -5.09
N TYR A 719 -27.99 58.68 -4.34
CA TYR A 719 -28.69 58.44 -3.08
C TYR A 719 -29.36 57.06 -2.90
N THR A 720 -28.81 56.20 -2.01
CA THR A 720 -29.51 55.25 -1.07
C THR A 720 -28.62 54.15 -0.46
N LYS A 721 -27.33 54.06 -0.79
CA LYS A 721 -26.50 52.90 -0.39
C LYS A 721 -25.70 53.14 0.90
N ASN A 722 -25.85 52.24 1.89
CA ASN A 722 -24.98 52.17 3.07
C ASN A 722 -23.51 52.00 2.64
N MET A 723 -22.64 52.90 3.07
CA MET A 723 -21.20 52.84 2.78
C MET A 723 -20.49 52.12 3.92
N ASN A 724 -19.84 50.99 3.61
CA ASN A 724 -18.94 50.26 4.51
C ASN A 724 -17.51 50.57 4.08
N TYR A 725 -16.77 51.34 4.87
CA TYR A 725 -15.36 51.64 4.58
C TYR A 725 -14.49 51.29 5.79
N PRO A 726 -13.45 50.46 5.62
CA PRO A 726 -12.37 50.30 6.59
C PRO A 726 -11.32 51.38 6.31
N MET A 727 -11.08 52.30 7.25
CA MET A 727 -10.17 53.43 6.98
C MET A 727 -9.29 53.84 8.15
N ASP A 728 -8.00 53.99 7.86
CA ASP A 728 -7.10 54.95 8.50
C ASP A 728 -6.95 56.18 7.58
N GLY A 729 -7.39 57.37 8.04
CA GLY A 729 -7.31 58.67 7.34
C GLY A 729 -8.63 59.46 7.33
N ASP A 730 -8.54 60.79 7.16
CA ASP A 730 -9.71 61.70 7.20
C ASP A 730 -10.67 61.50 6.01
N ILE A 731 -11.97 61.64 6.28
CA ILE A 731 -13.05 61.55 5.28
C ILE A 731 -13.44 62.95 4.82
N TYR A 732 -13.53 63.17 3.51
CA TYR A 732 -13.99 64.42 2.92
C TYR A 732 -15.41 64.25 2.35
N ILE A 733 -16.30 65.17 2.71
CA ILE A 733 -17.67 65.24 2.18
C ILE A 733 -17.84 66.58 1.48
N ASP A 734 -17.94 66.54 0.16
CA ASP A 734 -18.30 67.70 -0.66
C ASP A 734 -19.80 67.65 -0.97
N PHE A 735 -20.50 68.78 -0.92
CA PHE A 735 -21.92 68.83 -1.23
C PHE A 735 -22.32 70.22 -1.72
N LYS A 736 -23.40 70.28 -2.50
CA LYS A 736 -23.90 71.52 -3.10
C LYS A 736 -25.19 71.96 -2.43
N VAL A 737 -25.26 73.21 -2.03
CA VAL A 737 -26.47 73.85 -1.47
C VAL A 737 -26.94 74.91 -2.46
N THR A 738 -28.14 74.73 -3.01
CA THR A 738 -28.78 75.66 -3.96
C THR A 738 -30.02 76.26 -3.34
N ASP A 739 -30.19 77.56 -3.50
CA ASP A 739 -31.32 78.32 -2.99
C ASP A 739 -31.55 79.56 -3.87
N ASP A 740 -32.79 80.04 -3.91
CA ASP A 740 -33.20 81.25 -4.63
C ASP A 740 -32.74 82.52 -3.88
N LEU A 741 -32.50 82.41 -2.57
CA LEU A 741 -31.83 83.41 -1.73
C LEU A 741 -30.35 83.04 -1.45
N GLU A 742 -29.49 84.03 -1.17
CA GLU A 742 -28.09 83.75 -0.83
C GLU A 742 -27.99 82.99 0.51
N VAL A 743 -27.50 81.75 0.45
CA VAL A 743 -27.12 80.95 1.63
C VAL A 743 -25.90 81.60 2.29
N GLU A 744 -26.01 81.98 3.56
CA GLU A 744 -24.86 82.49 4.31
C GLU A 744 -23.88 81.35 4.60
N SER A 745 -22.66 81.46 4.08
CA SER A 745 -21.64 80.41 4.19
C SER A 745 -21.29 80.01 5.63
N SER A 746 -21.55 80.86 6.62
CA SER A 746 -21.37 80.59 8.06
C SER A 746 -22.44 79.68 8.65
N GLU A 747 -23.53 79.39 7.93
CA GLU A 747 -24.67 78.61 8.44
C GLU A 747 -24.82 77.23 7.78
N VAL A 748 -23.80 76.77 7.03
CA VAL A 748 -23.75 75.40 6.48
C VAL A 748 -22.86 74.52 7.36
N ASN A 749 -23.47 73.54 8.03
CA ASN A 749 -22.83 72.74 9.07
C ASN A 749 -23.13 71.24 8.91
N LEU A 750 -22.18 70.41 9.31
CA LEU A 750 -22.36 68.95 9.42
C LEU A 750 -22.44 68.55 10.90
N LYS A 751 -23.51 67.88 11.30
CA LYS A 751 -23.66 67.32 12.65
C LYS A 751 -23.38 65.82 12.67
N ILE A 752 -22.56 65.39 13.62
CA ILE A 752 -22.23 63.98 13.90
C ILE A 752 -22.40 63.76 15.40
N GLY A 753 -23.52 63.15 15.81
CA GLY A 753 -23.94 63.14 17.21
C GLY A 753 -24.10 64.58 17.75
N ASP A 754 -23.41 64.90 18.84
CA ASP A 754 -23.40 66.25 19.44
C ASP A 754 -22.37 67.20 18.81
N ASN A 755 -21.47 66.70 17.95
CA ASN A 755 -20.44 67.50 17.32
C ASN A 755 -21.00 68.23 16.09
N THR A 756 -20.66 69.52 15.94
CA THR A 756 -20.99 70.33 14.76
C THR A 756 -19.69 70.77 14.09
N ILE A 757 -19.55 70.48 12.79
CA ILE A 757 -18.39 70.84 11.97
C ILE A 757 -18.84 71.84 10.91
N ASN A 758 -18.22 73.02 10.89
CA ASN A 758 -18.54 74.05 9.90
C ASN A 758 -18.02 73.61 8.53
N ALA A 759 -18.87 73.71 7.51
CA ALA A 759 -18.47 73.39 6.14
C ALA A 759 -17.67 74.54 5.54
N SER A 760 -16.53 74.23 4.92
CA SER A 760 -15.71 75.22 4.23
C SER A 760 -16.22 75.39 2.80
N PRO A 761 -16.54 76.61 2.34
CA PRO A 761 -16.93 76.83 0.97
C PRO A 761 -15.75 76.53 0.04
N LEU A 762 -15.96 75.66 -0.97
CA LEU A 762 -15.00 75.42 -2.04
C LEU A 762 -15.22 76.43 -3.18
N GLU A 763 -16.48 76.58 -3.61
CA GLU A 763 -16.95 77.53 -4.64
C GLU A 763 -18.39 77.96 -4.31
N LYS A 764 -18.97 78.92 -5.05
CA LYS A 764 -20.32 79.44 -4.77
C LYS A 764 -21.35 78.29 -4.78
N GLY A 765 -21.91 78.00 -3.61
CA GLY A 765 -22.91 76.94 -3.41
C GLY A 765 -22.32 75.54 -3.23
N ILE A 766 -20.99 75.35 -3.20
CA ILE A 766 -20.34 74.05 -2.95
C ILE A 766 -19.52 74.14 -1.67
N TYR A 767 -19.71 73.18 -0.77
CA TYR A 767 -19.11 73.13 0.55
C TYR A 767 -18.39 71.80 0.75
N SER A 768 -17.33 71.81 1.56
CA SER A 768 -16.55 70.62 1.94
C SER A 768 -16.40 70.53 3.44
N VAL A 769 -16.48 69.30 3.97
CA VAL A 769 -16.22 68.99 5.37
C VAL A 769 -15.20 67.86 5.46
N SER A 770 -14.12 68.07 6.20
CA SER A 770 -13.19 67.01 6.60
C SER A 770 -13.59 66.47 7.96
N ILE A 771 -13.84 65.16 8.06
CA ILE A 771 -14.14 64.45 9.30
C ILE A 771 -12.88 63.67 9.69
N THR A 772 -12.30 64.01 10.82
CA THR A 772 -11.22 63.23 11.42
C THR A 772 -11.79 61.95 12.02
N ASN A 773 -11.07 60.82 11.88
CA ASN A 773 -11.54 59.49 12.27
C ASN A 773 -11.98 59.35 13.74
N ASN A 774 -11.50 60.22 14.63
CA ASN A 774 -11.88 60.22 16.04
C ASN A 774 -13.33 60.72 16.32
N LEU A 775 -14.00 61.31 15.33
CA LEU A 775 -15.38 61.78 15.46
C LEU A 775 -16.42 60.71 15.08
N LEU A 776 -15.98 59.60 14.49
CA LEU A 776 -16.83 58.47 14.11
C LEU A 776 -16.71 57.35 15.13
N THR A 777 -17.86 56.79 15.53
CA THR A 777 -17.93 55.62 16.40
C THR A 777 -17.97 54.34 15.56
N GLN A 778 -17.53 53.22 16.12
CA GLN A 778 -17.55 51.94 15.40
C GLN A 778 -19.01 51.52 15.12
N GLY A 779 -19.33 51.25 13.85
CA GLY A 779 -20.69 50.95 13.39
C GLY A 779 -21.33 52.10 12.59
N LEU A 780 -22.67 52.11 12.56
CA LEU A 780 -23.46 53.05 11.76
C LEU A 780 -23.50 54.44 12.41
N ASN A 781 -22.88 55.43 11.77
CA ASN A 781 -22.91 56.83 12.17
C ASN A 781 -23.95 57.58 11.34
N LYS A 782 -24.75 58.43 11.99
CA LYS A 782 -25.69 59.35 11.36
C LYS A 782 -25.06 60.74 11.25
N LEU A 783 -25.04 61.30 10.04
CA LEU A 783 -24.50 62.61 9.74
C LEU A 783 -25.60 63.50 9.17
N ASP A 784 -25.92 64.60 9.84
CA ASP A 784 -26.96 65.54 9.38
C ASP A 784 -26.29 66.79 8.81
N ILE A 785 -26.46 67.05 7.51
CA ILE A 785 -26.06 68.30 6.86
C ILE A 785 -27.18 69.32 7.08
N LEU A 786 -26.87 70.42 7.76
CA LEU A 786 -27.77 71.53 7.99
C LEU A 786 -27.36 72.71 7.12
N SER A 787 -28.30 73.26 6.36
CA SER A 787 -28.13 74.52 5.64
C SER A 787 -29.28 75.46 5.98
N LYS A 788 -28.97 76.72 6.24
CA LYS A 788 -29.95 77.76 6.58
C LYS A 788 -29.80 78.95 5.64
N ASP A 789 -30.93 79.47 5.18
CA ASP A 789 -30.98 80.66 4.31
C ASP A 789 -31.08 81.97 5.11
N LYS A 790 -31.03 83.11 4.42
CA LYS A 790 -31.19 84.44 5.05
C LYS A 790 -32.59 84.68 5.64
N ALA A 791 -33.61 83.96 5.20
CA ALA A 791 -34.97 84.03 5.73
C ALA A 791 -35.15 83.18 7.00
N GLY A 792 -34.16 82.35 7.34
CA GLY A 792 -34.18 81.46 8.50
C GLY A 792 -34.75 80.07 8.21
N ASN A 793 -35.04 79.72 6.96
CA ASN A 793 -35.48 78.38 6.59
C ASN A 793 -34.31 77.39 6.72
N ILE A 794 -34.55 76.27 7.40
CA ILE A 794 -33.53 75.24 7.64
C ILE A 794 -33.86 74.01 6.81
N SER A 795 -32.86 73.50 6.11
CA SER A 795 -32.89 72.21 5.42
C SER A 795 -31.95 71.24 6.13
N ILE A 796 -32.42 69.99 6.33
CA ILE A 796 -31.63 68.92 6.95
C ILE A 796 -31.54 67.75 5.98
N LYS A 797 -30.32 67.35 5.63
CA LYS A 797 -30.06 66.17 4.81
C LYS A 797 -29.23 65.15 5.59
N THR A 798 -29.82 63.99 5.87
CA THR A 798 -29.15 62.91 6.61
C THR A 798 -28.38 61.97 5.67
N LEU A 799 -27.15 61.63 6.07
CA LEU A 799 -26.28 60.60 5.51
C LEU A 799 -25.97 59.55 6.58
N TYR A 800 -25.86 58.28 6.19
CA TYR A 800 -25.42 57.20 7.08
C TYR A 800 -24.08 56.63 6.59
N ILE A 801 -23.07 56.61 7.47
CA ILE A 801 -21.74 56.06 7.18
C ILE A 801 -21.47 54.94 8.19
N ASN A 802 -21.17 53.74 7.70
CA ASN A 802 -20.81 52.63 8.55
C ASN A 802 -19.27 52.54 8.66
N PHE A 803 -18.75 52.88 9.85
CA PHE A 803 -17.32 53.02 10.11
C PHE A 803 -16.79 51.80 10.88
N TYR A 804 -15.81 51.11 10.32
CA TYR A 804 -15.16 49.96 10.97
C TYR A 804 -13.65 50.18 11.07
N LYS A 805 -13.14 50.33 12.30
CA LYS A 805 -11.70 50.33 12.56
C LYS A 805 -11.19 48.89 12.65
N LEU A 806 -10.25 48.52 11.77
CA LEU A 806 -9.57 47.22 11.83
C LEU A 806 -8.71 47.15 13.08
N LEU A 807 -8.94 46.14 13.92
CA LEU A 807 -8.04 45.84 15.04
C LEU A 807 -6.88 44.96 14.55
N PRO A 808 -5.65 45.12 15.08
CA PRO A 808 -4.57 44.19 14.81
C PRO A 808 -4.96 42.79 15.29
N ILE A 809 -4.60 41.77 14.51
CA ILE A 809 -4.77 40.37 14.90
C ILE A 809 -3.61 40.00 15.81
N GLU A 810 -3.89 39.67 17.06
CA GLU A 810 -2.90 39.12 17.99
C GLU A 810 -2.94 37.60 17.90
N LEU A 811 -1.85 36.99 17.43
CA LEU A 811 -1.68 35.54 17.38
C LEU A 811 -0.94 35.06 18.63
N SER A 812 -1.54 34.09 19.30
CA SER A 812 -1.05 33.46 20.53
C SER A 812 -1.21 31.94 20.43
N TYR A 813 -0.62 31.21 21.39
CA TYR A 813 -0.80 29.75 21.49
C TYR A 813 -1.35 29.35 22.86
N GLY A 814 -2.09 28.25 22.88
CA GLY A 814 -2.61 27.61 24.09
C GLY A 814 -1.82 26.34 24.40
N ASN A 815 -2.44 25.18 24.16
CA ASN A 815 -1.83 23.89 24.41
C ASN A 815 -0.71 23.61 23.40
N LEU A 816 0.46 23.23 23.91
CA LEU A 816 1.62 22.78 23.15
C LEU A 816 1.96 21.36 23.60
N SER A 817 1.95 20.41 22.66
CA SER A 817 2.39 19.04 22.87
C SER A 817 3.63 18.75 22.03
N GLN A 818 4.01 17.47 21.95
CA GLN A 818 5.11 17.01 21.11
C GLN A 818 4.77 17.14 19.62
N THR A 819 3.52 16.86 19.25
CA THR A 819 3.09 16.77 17.84
C THR A 819 1.91 17.66 17.51
N ALA A 820 1.45 18.49 18.44
CA ALA A 820 0.32 19.37 18.22
C ALA A 820 0.45 20.72 18.94
N LEU A 821 -0.18 21.74 18.36
CA LEU A 821 -0.22 23.09 18.87
C LEU A 821 -1.61 23.69 18.64
N THR A 822 -2.22 24.22 19.70
CA THR A 822 -3.42 25.06 19.58
C THR A 822 -3.02 26.52 19.44
N LEU A 823 -3.36 27.13 18.32
CA LEU A 823 -3.20 28.56 18.06
C LEU A 823 -4.53 29.28 18.27
N ASN A 824 -4.48 30.43 18.93
CA ASN A 824 -5.63 31.30 19.20
C ASN A 824 -5.33 32.71 18.69
N TRP A 825 -6.31 33.39 18.11
CA TRP A 825 -6.14 34.76 17.66
C TRP A 825 -7.35 35.65 17.93
N THR A 826 -7.10 36.95 18.04
CA THR A 826 -8.18 37.95 18.19
C THR A 826 -8.89 38.18 16.85
N GLY A 827 -10.21 38.37 16.89
CA GLY A 827 -10.98 38.67 15.69
C GLY A 827 -10.80 40.11 15.22
N LEU A 828 -10.91 40.39 13.91
CA LEU A 828 -10.80 41.76 13.37
C LEU A 828 -11.86 42.73 13.94
N TYR A 829 -13.04 42.22 14.30
CA TYR A 829 -14.14 43.00 14.88
C TYR A 829 -15.02 42.15 15.83
N PRO A 830 -15.77 42.78 16.77
CA PRO A 830 -16.71 42.10 17.67
C PRO A 830 -18.01 41.55 17.03
N GLY A 831 -18.02 41.16 15.74
CA GLY A 831 -19.24 40.70 15.06
C GLY A 831 -19.00 39.83 13.83
N ASN A 832 -19.96 38.97 13.48
CA ASN A 832 -19.93 37.88 12.48
C ASN A 832 -19.74 38.30 10.99
N ASN A 833 -19.09 39.42 10.70
CA ASN A 833 -18.96 39.98 9.36
C ASN A 833 -17.64 39.64 8.63
N LEU A 834 -16.91 38.64 9.11
CA LEU A 834 -15.67 38.15 8.53
C LEU A 834 -15.91 37.16 7.38
N LEU A 835 -15.06 37.21 6.36
CA LEU A 835 -15.09 36.23 5.27
C LEU A 835 -14.39 34.94 5.68
N LYS A 836 -13.13 35.07 6.14
CA LYS A 836 -12.26 33.97 6.59
C LYS A 836 -10.93 34.52 7.15
N TYR A 837 -10.22 33.64 7.84
CA TYR A 837 -8.80 33.73 8.18
C TYR A 837 -8.03 32.68 7.41
N GLU A 838 -6.79 32.97 7.05
CA GLU A 838 -5.83 32.01 6.51
C GLU A 838 -4.59 31.95 7.39
N LEU A 839 -4.27 30.77 7.93
CA LEU A 839 -3.11 30.52 8.78
C LEU A 839 -1.97 29.95 7.95
N TYR A 840 -0.78 30.50 8.16
CA TYR A 840 0.43 30.14 7.46
C TYR A 840 1.47 29.62 8.47
N MET A 841 2.21 28.59 8.09
CA MET A 841 3.20 27.90 8.91
C MET A 841 4.49 27.72 8.10
N GLU A 842 5.63 27.89 8.75
CA GLU A 842 6.95 27.59 8.22
C GLU A 842 7.73 26.80 9.28
N LYS A 843 8.35 25.68 8.90
CA LYS A 843 9.26 24.93 9.77
C LYS A 843 10.69 25.47 9.57
N GLU A 844 11.41 25.74 10.66
CA GLU A 844 12.76 26.26 10.56
C GLU A 844 13.70 25.25 9.88
N GLY A 845 14.31 25.66 8.77
CA GLY A 845 15.22 24.83 7.98
C GLY A 845 14.65 24.35 6.63
N ASP A 846 13.34 24.44 6.44
CA ASP A 846 12.72 24.26 5.12
C ASP A 846 12.92 25.52 4.26
N ASP A 847 12.97 25.39 2.93
CA ASP A 847 13.07 26.53 2.01
C ASP A 847 11.98 27.56 2.35
N GLU A 848 12.36 28.83 2.63
CA GLU A 848 11.60 29.97 3.24
C GLU A 848 10.16 30.25 2.69
N ASN A 849 9.32 29.24 2.60
CA ASN A 849 7.99 29.26 2.00
C ASN A 849 6.98 28.83 3.05
N TYR A 850 6.21 29.79 3.53
CA TYR A 850 5.10 29.52 4.42
C TYR A 850 4.01 28.71 3.70
N GLU A 851 3.66 27.54 4.26
CA GLU A 851 2.53 26.73 3.82
C GLU A 851 1.23 27.19 4.49
N ARG A 852 0.13 27.24 3.74
CA ARG A 852 -1.19 27.56 4.29
C ARG A 852 -1.83 26.32 4.92
N VAL A 853 -1.85 26.27 6.26
CA VAL A 853 -2.36 25.13 7.05
C VAL A 853 -3.83 25.27 7.48
N TYR A 854 -4.42 26.47 7.39
CA TYR A 854 -5.85 26.66 7.66
C TYR A 854 -6.49 27.75 6.80
N SER A 855 -7.76 27.59 6.47
CA SER A 855 -8.62 28.61 5.87
C SER A 855 -10.06 28.46 6.38
N GLY A 856 -10.54 29.38 7.22
CA GLY A 856 -11.90 29.32 7.78
C GLY A 856 -12.25 30.48 8.70
N THR A 857 -13.37 30.41 9.42
CA THR A 857 -13.91 31.54 10.21
C THR A 857 -13.69 31.42 11.72
N LYS A 858 -13.09 30.32 12.21
CA LYS A 858 -12.82 30.13 13.64
C LYS A 858 -11.73 31.10 14.11
N LEU A 859 -11.69 31.38 15.41
CA LEU A 859 -10.66 32.20 16.07
C LEU A 859 -9.55 31.37 16.73
N TYR A 860 -9.53 30.08 16.44
CA TYR A 860 -8.51 29.14 16.89
C TYR A 860 -8.33 28.04 15.85
N ASN A 861 -7.19 27.37 15.90
CA ASN A 861 -6.91 26.14 15.16
C ASN A 861 -6.00 25.21 15.98
N VAL A 862 -6.21 23.90 15.85
CA VAL A 862 -5.31 22.88 16.38
C VAL A 862 -4.53 22.33 15.21
N ILE A 863 -3.24 22.63 15.15
CA ILE A 863 -2.31 22.04 14.17
C ILE A 863 -1.76 20.77 14.80
N SER A 864 -2.03 19.63 14.18
CA SER A 864 -1.49 18.32 14.56
C SER A 864 -0.48 17.82 13.51
N GLY A 865 0.29 16.79 13.83
CA GLY A 865 1.31 16.25 12.94
C GLY A 865 2.56 17.12 12.83
N LEU A 866 2.82 17.96 13.83
CA LEU A 866 4.10 18.67 13.95
C LEU A 866 5.19 17.68 14.35
N ASP A 867 6.39 17.89 13.85
CA ASP A 867 7.58 17.19 14.32
C ASP A 867 7.94 17.70 15.71
N ASP A 868 8.35 16.81 16.58
CA ASP A 868 8.79 17.14 17.93
C ASP A 868 10.17 17.80 17.90
N ASP A 869 10.50 18.51 18.99
CA ASP A 869 11.70 19.35 19.15
C ASP A 869 12.03 20.27 17.95
N SER A 870 11.02 20.66 17.17
CA SER A 870 11.17 21.46 15.95
C SER A 870 10.61 22.86 16.13
N ILE A 871 11.26 23.85 15.52
CA ILE A 871 10.86 25.27 15.59
C ILE A 871 9.95 25.58 14.40
N TYR A 872 8.79 26.17 14.69
CA TYR A 872 7.81 26.58 13.72
C TYR A 872 7.49 28.07 13.86
N LYS A 873 7.29 28.75 12.74
CA LYS A 873 6.85 30.14 12.64
C LYS A 873 5.44 30.18 12.08
N PHE A 874 4.56 30.95 12.72
CA PHE A 874 3.17 31.08 12.33
C PHE A 874 2.79 32.54 12.13
N TYR A 875 1.97 32.83 11.13
CA TYR A 875 1.21 34.08 11.05
C TYR A 875 -0.17 33.83 10.44
N ILE A 876 -1.11 34.73 10.69
CA ILE A 876 -2.46 34.64 10.15
C ILE A 876 -2.83 35.87 9.35
N LEU A 877 -3.58 35.67 8.27
CA LEU A 877 -4.17 36.71 7.43
C LEU A 877 -5.69 36.73 7.63
N GLY A 878 -6.24 37.87 8.07
CA GLY A 878 -7.69 38.08 8.15
C GLY A 878 -8.26 38.75 6.90
N TYR A 879 -9.40 38.25 6.40
CA TYR A 879 -10.11 38.77 5.22
C TYR A 879 -11.50 39.32 5.59
N ASP A 880 -11.75 40.57 5.22
CA ASP A 880 -13.06 41.22 5.36
C ASP A 880 -14.00 40.85 4.19
N LYS A 881 -15.25 40.53 4.50
CA LYS A 881 -16.31 40.17 3.53
C LYS A 881 -16.72 41.34 2.63
N TYR A 882 -16.49 42.58 3.02
CA TYR A 882 -16.96 43.77 2.30
C TYR A 882 -15.95 44.36 1.32
N ILE A 883 -14.70 43.90 1.34
CA ILE A 883 -13.65 44.37 0.43
C ILE A 883 -13.40 43.28 -0.61
N LYS A 884 -13.81 43.54 -1.85
CA LYS A 884 -13.67 42.57 -2.95
C LYS A 884 -12.25 42.48 -3.53
N ASP A 885 -11.37 43.41 -3.18
CA ASP A 885 -10.00 43.43 -3.67
C ASP A 885 -9.06 42.71 -2.71
N SER A 886 -8.25 41.80 -3.25
CA SER A 886 -7.27 40.94 -2.58
C SER A 886 -6.15 41.69 -1.83
N GLU A 887 -6.16 43.02 -1.86
CA GLU A 887 -5.07 43.87 -1.35
C GLU A 887 -5.23 44.25 0.13
N ASN A 888 -6.41 44.12 0.73
CA ASN A 888 -6.64 44.48 2.14
C ASN A 888 -6.70 43.24 3.04
N LYS A 889 -5.53 42.66 3.28
CA LYS A 889 -5.31 41.61 4.29
C LYS A 889 -4.64 42.23 5.53
N VAL A 890 -5.13 41.88 6.72
CA VAL A 890 -4.43 42.22 7.98
C VAL A 890 -3.63 41.00 8.40
N GLN A 891 -2.32 41.17 8.55
CA GLN A 891 -1.43 40.13 9.05
C GLN A 891 -1.25 40.29 10.57
N SER A 892 -1.23 39.17 11.30
CA SER A 892 -0.84 39.17 12.71
C SER A 892 0.66 39.40 12.93
N ASN A 893 1.07 39.45 14.18
CA ASN A 893 2.47 39.15 14.55
C ASN A 893 2.87 37.74 14.07
N ILE A 894 4.16 37.55 13.79
CA ILE A 894 4.75 36.22 13.61
C ILE A 894 4.98 35.63 14.99
N LEU A 895 4.54 34.39 15.18
CA LEU A 895 4.69 33.63 16.42
C LEU A 895 5.65 32.45 16.17
N GLU A 896 6.78 32.43 16.87
CA GLU A 896 7.80 31.37 16.77
C GLU A 896 7.72 30.46 18.00
N ILE A 897 7.57 29.16 17.79
CA ILE A 897 7.35 28.16 18.84
C ILE A 897 8.16 26.91 18.55
N LYS A 898 8.79 26.33 19.59
CA LYS A 898 9.43 25.02 19.55
C LYS A 898 8.51 23.96 20.14
N THR A 899 8.23 22.89 19.42
CA THR A 899 7.47 21.73 19.95
C THR A 899 8.24 21.04 21.08
N LEU A 900 7.52 20.32 21.95
CA LEU A 900 8.16 19.57 23.04
C LEU A 900 8.86 18.34 22.47
N ASN A 901 10.03 17.97 23.00
CA ASN A 901 10.72 16.75 22.58
C ASN A 901 9.93 15.47 23.01
N LYS A 902 9.69 14.53 22.09
CA LYS A 902 9.11 13.21 22.37
C LYS A 902 10.19 12.30 22.96
N GLN A 903 9.78 11.20 23.59
CA GLN A 903 10.72 10.14 23.91
C GLN A 903 10.78 9.22 22.69
N PRO A 904 11.97 8.87 22.18
CA PRO A 904 12.09 8.01 21.00
C PRO A 904 11.41 6.65 21.23
N GLU A 905 10.86 6.07 20.17
CA GLU A 905 10.15 4.80 20.24
C GLU A 905 11.07 3.63 20.63
N LYS A 906 10.47 2.64 21.30
CA LYS A 906 11.15 1.41 21.72
C LYS A 906 11.51 0.58 20.48
N LEU A 907 12.77 0.21 20.34
CA LEU A 907 13.24 -0.67 19.27
C LEU A 907 12.96 -2.14 19.59
N THR A 908 12.75 -2.94 18.54
CA THR A 908 12.85 -4.40 18.61
C THR A 908 14.26 -4.83 18.21
N ILE A 909 14.91 -5.65 19.04
CA ILE A 909 16.19 -6.28 18.73
C ILE A 909 15.94 -7.75 18.36
N TYR A 910 16.66 -8.24 17.36
CA TYR A 910 16.62 -9.63 16.91
C TYR A 910 18.03 -10.11 16.51
N PHE A 911 18.24 -11.42 16.56
CA PHE A 911 19.40 -12.02 15.90
C PHE A 911 19.08 -12.19 14.42
N GLY A 912 19.92 -11.67 13.55
CA GLY A 912 19.84 -12.01 12.14
C GLY A 912 20.14 -13.50 12.00
N ASN A 913 19.36 -14.21 11.21
CA ASN A 913 19.76 -15.53 10.73
C ASN A 913 21.18 -15.38 10.19
N VAL A 914 22.11 -16.16 10.74
CA VAL A 914 23.48 -16.21 10.24
C VAL A 914 23.38 -16.74 8.82
N GLU A 915 23.28 -15.86 7.81
CA GLU A 915 23.49 -16.26 6.44
C GLU A 915 24.85 -16.98 6.40
N LYS A 916 24.87 -18.17 5.80
CA LYS A 916 26.02 -19.08 5.68
C LYS A 916 27.16 -18.46 4.83
N GLU A 917 27.62 -17.25 5.12
CA GLU A 917 28.97 -16.79 4.74
C GLU A 917 29.97 -17.36 5.76
N ILE A 918 30.21 -18.66 5.64
CA ILE A 918 31.01 -19.48 6.55
C ILE A 918 32.50 -19.06 6.57
N ASP A 919 32.99 -18.34 5.56
CA ASP A 919 34.44 -18.26 5.34
C ASP A 919 35.20 -17.16 6.12
N THR A 920 34.53 -16.24 6.84
CA THR A 920 35.24 -15.22 7.64
C THR A 920 34.61 -14.86 8.99
N LEU A 921 33.32 -15.14 9.22
CA LEU A 921 32.65 -14.83 10.50
C LEU A 921 32.83 -15.89 11.58
N GLN A 922 33.23 -17.12 11.23
CA GLN A 922 33.66 -18.14 12.20
C GLN A 922 34.93 -17.74 13.00
N LYS A 923 35.54 -16.60 12.67
CA LYS A 923 36.56 -15.96 13.50
C LYS A 923 35.98 -14.84 14.38
N TYR A 924 35.17 -15.20 15.38
CA TYR A 924 35.18 -14.54 16.71
C TYR A 924 34.20 -13.37 17.05
N GLY A 925 32.86 -13.48 16.88
CA GLY A 925 31.95 -12.50 17.52
C GLY A 925 30.44 -12.74 17.41
N ILE A 926 29.65 -12.11 18.30
CA ILE A 926 28.17 -12.07 18.27
C ILE A 926 27.72 -10.86 17.44
N LYS A 927 26.78 -11.06 16.50
CA LYS A 927 26.19 -9.97 15.70
C LYS A 927 24.71 -9.81 16.04
N ILE A 928 24.32 -8.61 16.47
CA ILE A 928 22.94 -8.25 16.80
C ILE A 928 22.39 -7.25 15.78
N TYR A 929 21.09 -7.30 15.53
CA TYR A 929 20.37 -6.42 14.61
C TYR A 929 19.14 -5.83 15.31
N TRP A 930 18.74 -4.62 14.92
CA TRP A 930 17.50 -4.00 15.44
C TRP A 930 16.73 -3.33 14.31
N ASP A 931 15.48 -2.98 14.58
CA ASP A 931 14.69 -2.20 13.63
C ASP A 931 15.27 -0.80 13.45
N LYS A 932 15.07 -0.20 12.27
CA LYS A 932 15.43 1.20 12.06
C LYS A 932 14.61 2.08 13.00
N VAL A 933 15.20 3.21 13.42
CA VAL A 933 14.42 4.26 14.10
C VAL A 933 13.31 4.70 13.12
N SER A 934 12.10 4.93 13.64
CA SER A 934 10.98 5.37 12.81
C SER A 934 11.36 6.65 12.06
N GLU A 935 10.83 6.86 10.85
CA GLU A 935 11.10 8.10 10.12
C GLU A 935 10.62 9.34 10.90
N ILE A 936 9.64 9.14 11.80
CA ILE A 936 9.12 10.17 12.71
C ILE A 936 10.16 10.57 13.75
N ASP A 937 10.94 9.66 14.32
CA ASP A 937 11.96 10.00 15.35
C ASP A 937 13.37 10.19 14.71
N ARG A 938 13.44 10.39 13.39
CA ARG A 938 14.70 10.44 12.64
C ARG A 938 15.31 11.84 12.57
N HIS A 939 14.49 12.90 12.58
CA HIS A 939 14.96 14.29 12.49
C HIS A 939 15.75 14.71 13.72
N ASP A 940 15.46 14.13 14.87
CA ASP A 940 16.12 14.40 16.14
C ASP A 940 17.01 13.24 16.63
N PHE A 941 17.13 12.14 15.88
CA PHE A 941 18.07 11.05 16.17
C PHE A 941 19.50 11.57 16.46
N LEU A 942 20.10 11.10 17.55
CA LEU A 942 21.50 11.33 17.89
C LEU A 942 22.35 10.07 17.69
N GLU A 943 21.97 8.96 18.33
CA GLU A 943 22.70 7.68 18.25
C GLU A 943 21.90 6.50 18.80
N TYR A 944 22.25 5.28 18.37
CA TYR A 944 21.92 4.05 19.09
C TYR A 944 22.93 3.82 20.20
N VAL A 945 22.48 3.31 21.34
CA VAL A 945 23.34 2.92 22.47
C VAL A 945 23.12 1.44 22.76
N ILE A 946 24.18 0.65 22.69
CA ILE A 946 24.15 -0.80 22.83
C ILE A 946 24.63 -1.17 24.23
N TYR A 947 23.79 -1.92 24.94
CA TYR A 947 24.08 -2.46 26.26
C TYR A 947 24.28 -3.96 26.21
N ARG A 948 25.21 -4.46 27.02
CA ARG A 948 25.45 -5.91 27.21
C ARG A 948 25.52 -6.29 28.68
N ASN A 949 24.87 -7.39 29.03
CA ASN A 949 25.01 -8.05 30.32
C ASN A 949 25.89 -9.30 30.18
N ASP A 950 27.08 -9.25 30.78
CA ASP A 950 28.10 -10.31 30.73
C ASP A 950 27.75 -11.53 31.62
N THR A 951 26.69 -11.48 32.42
CA THR A 951 26.31 -12.53 33.37
C THR A 951 25.16 -13.41 32.86
N GLY A 952 24.43 -12.95 31.85
CA GLY A 952 23.19 -13.56 31.37
C GLY A 952 22.00 -13.39 32.32
N SER A 953 22.14 -12.65 33.44
CA SER A 953 21.05 -12.37 34.40
C SER A 953 19.97 -11.45 33.80
N ASP A 954 18.76 -11.44 34.36
CA ASP A 954 17.71 -10.45 34.01
C ASP A 954 17.82 -9.15 34.84
N ASN A 955 18.92 -8.95 35.56
CA ASN A 955 19.09 -7.76 36.41
C ASN A 955 19.54 -6.56 35.56
N GLU A 956 18.70 -5.53 35.46
CA GLU A 956 18.97 -4.32 34.67
C GLU A 956 20.27 -3.59 35.03
N ASN A 957 20.74 -3.75 36.28
CA ASN A 957 21.99 -3.14 36.77
C ASN A 957 23.25 -3.82 36.24
N ASP A 958 23.15 -5.03 35.69
CA ASP A 958 24.29 -5.78 35.18
C ASP A 958 24.62 -5.42 33.72
N TYR A 959 23.77 -4.62 33.06
CA TYR A 959 23.99 -4.10 31.71
C TYR A 959 25.00 -2.96 31.70
N LYS A 960 25.97 -3.05 30.78
CA LYS A 960 26.99 -2.01 30.54
C LYS A 960 26.86 -1.51 29.11
N GLU A 961 26.97 -0.20 28.93
CA GLU A 961 27.12 0.40 27.59
C GLU A 961 28.44 -0.10 26.99
N ILE A 962 28.35 -0.73 25.81
CA ILE A 962 29.51 -1.30 25.11
C ILE A 962 29.81 -0.59 23.78
N ALA A 963 28.83 0.08 23.18
CA ALA A 963 29.01 0.81 21.94
C ALA A 963 27.91 1.86 21.70
N THR A 964 28.21 2.82 20.83
CA THR A 964 27.26 3.82 20.31
C THR A 964 27.38 3.92 18.80
N ILE A 965 26.26 4.06 18.08
CA ILE A 965 26.23 4.16 16.61
C ILE A 965 25.47 5.43 16.19
N LYS A 966 26.16 6.38 15.54
CA LYS A 966 25.61 7.68 15.16
C LYS A 966 24.91 7.70 13.80
N ASN A 967 24.95 6.60 13.06
CA ASN A 967 24.29 6.48 11.78
C ASN A 967 22.95 5.78 11.96
N ALA A 968 21.83 6.50 11.79
CA ALA A 968 20.48 5.95 11.89
C ALA A 968 20.19 4.79 10.93
N ASN A 969 20.99 4.63 9.86
CA ASN A 969 20.84 3.50 8.92
C ASN A 969 21.65 2.26 9.30
N GLU A 970 22.56 2.37 10.28
CA GLU A 970 23.41 1.26 10.71
C GLU A 970 22.73 0.52 11.87
N THR A 971 21.92 -0.48 11.50
CA THR A 971 21.04 -1.21 12.43
C THR A 971 21.61 -2.55 12.87
N TYR A 972 22.94 -2.63 13.01
CA TYR A 972 23.61 -3.81 13.51
C TYR A 972 24.86 -3.44 14.30
N TYR A 973 25.25 -4.32 15.21
CA TYR A 973 26.51 -4.22 15.96
C TYR A 973 27.19 -5.58 16.02
N LYS A 974 28.51 -5.59 15.84
CA LYS A 974 29.34 -6.79 15.98
C LYS A 974 30.15 -6.71 17.26
N ASP A 975 29.84 -7.58 18.20
CA ASP A 975 30.57 -7.75 19.45
C ASP A 975 31.65 -8.83 19.28
N GLU A 976 32.92 -8.49 19.50
CA GLU A 976 34.04 -9.44 19.40
C GLU A 976 34.20 -10.33 20.66
N ILE A 977 33.31 -10.21 21.66
CA ILE A 977 33.35 -11.04 22.85
C ILE A 977 32.91 -12.48 22.51
N GLY A 978 33.85 -13.41 22.67
CA GLY A 978 33.71 -14.81 22.25
C GLY A 978 35.04 -15.56 22.16
N LYS A 979 36.18 -14.85 22.05
CA LYS A 979 37.53 -15.45 22.00
C LYS A 979 38.01 -16.13 23.28
N GLU A 980 37.46 -15.75 24.44
CA GLU A 980 38.04 -16.13 25.75
C GLU A 980 37.09 -16.91 26.65
N ASN A 981 35.80 -17.03 26.30
CA ASN A 981 34.78 -17.64 27.15
C ASN A 981 33.70 -18.29 26.26
N GLU A 982 33.96 -19.51 25.76
CA GLU A 982 33.00 -20.31 24.99
C GLU A 982 31.75 -20.67 25.82
N ASN A 983 30.62 -20.91 25.16
CA ASN A 983 29.36 -21.32 25.78
C ASN A 983 28.83 -20.40 26.90
N LYS A 984 29.22 -19.12 26.89
CA LYS A 984 28.75 -18.13 27.86
C LYS A 984 27.56 -17.35 27.31
N LEU A 985 26.50 -17.24 28.11
CA LEU A 985 25.31 -16.47 27.77
C LEU A 985 25.53 -14.97 27.99
N TYR A 986 25.26 -14.17 26.96
CA TYR A 986 25.23 -12.71 27.00
C TYR A 986 23.82 -12.23 26.69
N LYS A 987 23.38 -11.12 27.30
CA LYS A 987 22.15 -10.42 26.93
C LYS A 987 22.45 -9.05 26.36
N TYR A 988 21.73 -8.66 25.32
CA TYR A 988 21.90 -7.39 24.62
C TYR A 988 20.61 -6.59 24.61
N GLU A 989 20.74 -5.29 24.81
CA GLU A 989 19.66 -4.31 24.68
C GLU A 989 20.17 -3.12 23.86
N VAL A 990 19.27 -2.49 23.12
CA VAL A 990 19.57 -1.29 22.33
C VAL A 990 18.53 -0.24 22.66
N VAL A 991 18.97 1.01 22.82
CA VAL A 991 18.10 2.18 22.96
C VAL A 991 18.47 3.20 21.89
N VAL A 992 17.49 4.03 21.51
CA VAL A 992 17.73 5.24 20.74
C VAL A 992 17.94 6.39 21.72
N ARG A 993 18.93 7.22 21.44
CA ARG A 993 19.12 8.53 22.09
C ARG A 993 18.85 9.60 21.06
N ASP A 994 18.03 10.59 21.40
CA ASP A 994 17.78 11.77 20.57
C ASP A 994 18.75 12.93 20.89
N LYS A 995 18.66 14.02 20.13
CA LYS A 995 19.43 15.26 20.32
C LYS A 995 19.04 16.01 21.60
N GLY A 996 17.84 15.76 22.13
CA GLY A 996 17.40 16.21 23.45
C GLY A 996 17.96 15.36 24.60
N TYR A 997 18.79 14.35 24.30
CA TYR A 997 19.35 13.36 25.22
C TYR A 997 18.30 12.54 25.97
N LYS A 998 17.06 12.46 25.48
CA LYS A 998 16.13 11.44 25.97
C LYS A 998 16.47 10.11 25.33
N ILE A 999 16.24 9.05 26.09
CA ILE A 999 16.47 7.68 25.68
C ILE A 999 15.12 6.99 25.47
N SER A 1000 15.00 6.18 24.42
CA SER A 1000 13.89 5.26 24.28
C SER A 1000 13.83 4.31 25.47
N ASP A 1001 12.70 3.64 25.64
CA ASP A 1001 12.67 2.45 26.48
C ASP A 1001 13.66 1.42 25.92
N ARG A 1002 14.24 0.60 26.81
CA ARG A 1002 15.12 -0.52 26.45
C ARG A 1002 14.37 -1.48 25.55
N SER A 1003 15.04 -1.99 24.50
CA SER A 1003 14.50 -3.00 23.61
C SER A 1003 14.11 -4.28 24.36
N ASN A 1004 13.45 -5.22 23.67
CA ASN A 1004 12.96 -6.49 24.25
C ASN A 1004 14.03 -7.42 24.85
N GLY A 1005 15.32 -7.10 24.76
CA GLY A 1005 16.42 -7.91 25.27
C GLY A 1005 16.59 -9.21 24.49
N VAL A 1006 17.79 -9.46 23.96
CA VAL A 1006 18.09 -10.73 23.28
C VAL A 1006 19.26 -11.44 23.91
N SER A 1007 19.15 -12.76 24.06
CA SER A 1007 20.19 -13.59 24.68
C SER A 1007 20.94 -14.39 23.63
N ALA A 1008 22.26 -14.30 23.58
CA ALA A 1008 23.10 -15.13 22.72
C ALA A 1008 24.20 -15.81 23.52
N TYR A 1009 24.46 -17.07 23.20
CA TYR A 1009 25.67 -17.75 23.65
C TYR A 1009 26.83 -17.38 22.73
N SER A 1010 28.01 -17.16 23.31
CA SER A 1010 29.25 -17.20 22.53
C SER A 1010 29.49 -18.61 21.99
N TYR A 1011 29.96 -18.68 20.76
CA TYR A 1011 30.27 -19.90 20.00
C TYR A 1011 31.08 -20.94 20.80
N ASN A 1012 30.80 -22.23 20.59
CA ASN A 1012 31.60 -23.36 21.08
C ASN A 1012 32.77 -23.57 20.10
N LEU A 1013 34.02 -23.75 20.57
CA LEU A 1013 35.13 -24.01 19.63
C LEU A 1013 35.26 -25.52 19.35
N PRO A 1014 35.73 -25.93 18.15
CA PRO A 1014 35.89 -27.35 17.84
C PRO A 1014 36.96 -27.99 18.74
N PRO A 1015 36.82 -29.28 19.12
CA PRO A 1015 37.82 -29.98 19.91
C PRO A 1015 39.15 -30.13 19.13
N ASP A 1016 40.28 -29.79 19.76
CA ASP A 1016 41.61 -29.96 19.15
C ASP A 1016 41.86 -31.42 18.70
N ILE A 1017 42.34 -31.61 17.46
CA ILE A 1017 42.66 -32.92 16.89
C ILE A 1017 43.85 -33.53 17.66
N PRO A 1018 43.79 -34.80 18.10
CA PRO A 1018 44.97 -35.50 18.61
C PRO A 1018 46.06 -35.55 17.54
N THR A 1019 47.18 -34.87 17.78
CA THR A 1019 48.26 -34.72 16.79
C THR A 1019 49.19 -35.94 16.70
N ASP A 1020 49.21 -36.81 17.71
CA ASP A 1020 50.06 -38.01 17.76
C ASP A 1020 49.22 -39.30 17.70
N PHE A 1021 48.94 -39.76 16.48
CA PHE A 1021 48.22 -41.01 16.21
C PHE A 1021 49.18 -42.11 15.74
N GLU A 1022 49.22 -43.26 16.43
CA GLU A 1022 50.06 -44.40 16.03
C GLU A 1022 49.19 -45.63 15.75
N MET A 1023 49.35 -46.21 14.55
CA MET A 1023 48.66 -47.44 14.12
C MET A 1023 49.65 -48.62 14.06
N LYS A 1024 49.38 -49.70 14.79
CA LYS A 1024 50.20 -50.92 14.78
C LYS A 1024 49.36 -52.15 14.41
N PHE A 1025 49.96 -53.05 13.62
CA PHE A 1025 49.39 -54.36 13.28
C PHE A 1025 50.10 -55.43 14.13
N GLU A 1026 49.34 -56.31 14.79
CA GLU A 1026 49.91 -57.43 15.54
C GLU A 1026 50.15 -58.64 14.61
N GLU A 1027 51.39 -59.12 14.54
CA GLU A 1027 51.72 -60.38 13.85
C GLU A 1027 51.31 -61.57 14.72
N GLU A 1028 50.34 -62.38 14.26
CA GLU A 1028 50.20 -63.75 14.75
C GLU A 1028 51.17 -64.65 13.98
N SER A 1029 52.32 -64.91 14.59
CA SER A 1029 53.33 -65.94 14.27
C SER A 1029 53.14 -66.75 12.98
N SER A 1030 53.75 -66.29 11.87
CA SER A 1030 54.51 -67.08 10.85
C SER A 1030 54.49 -66.51 9.42
N GLY A 1031 53.84 -65.37 9.15
CA GLY A 1031 53.87 -64.70 7.84
C GLY A 1031 54.56 -63.34 7.88
N SER A 1032 55.68 -63.18 7.17
CA SER A 1032 56.47 -61.93 7.11
C SER A 1032 55.74 -60.80 6.35
N VAL A 1033 55.55 -59.66 7.01
CA VAL A 1033 55.02 -58.42 6.42
C VAL A 1033 56.16 -57.61 5.75
N TYR A 1034 55.96 -57.13 4.52
CA TYR A 1034 56.85 -56.18 3.86
C TYR A 1034 56.25 -54.77 3.89
N SER A 1035 56.97 -53.80 4.47
CA SER A 1035 56.69 -52.36 4.36
C SER A 1035 57.69 -51.74 3.38
N TYR A 1036 57.21 -50.93 2.44
CA TYR A 1036 58.06 -50.20 1.47
C TYR A 1036 58.00 -48.66 1.66
N ASP A 1037 57.16 -48.16 2.58
CA ASP A 1037 56.90 -46.74 2.86
C ASP A 1037 56.17 -46.63 4.22
N SER A 1038 56.50 -45.63 5.06
CA SER A 1038 55.86 -45.38 6.37
C SER A 1038 54.36 -45.07 6.30
N THR A 1039 53.80 -44.96 5.10
CA THR A 1039 52.37 -44.67 4.83
C THR A 1039 51.58 -45.86 4.27
N LYS A 1040 52.21 -47.03 4.05
CA LYS A 1040 51.54 -48.20 3.43
C LYS A 1040 51.84 -49.47 4.21
N PHE A 1041 50.80 -50.06 4.80
CA PHE A 1041 50.88 -51.30 5.57
C PHE A 1041 50.11 -52.42 4.85
N TYR A 1042 50.72 -53.61 4.76
CA TYR A 1042 50.10 -54.84 4.26
C TYR A 1042 49.85 -55.77 5.45
N GLY A 1043 48.59 -56.10 5.75
CA GLY A 1043 48.26 -56.99 6.87
C GLY A 1043 48.46 -58.46 6.50
N SER A 1044 49.07 -59.26 7.39
CA SER A 1044 49.04 -60.72 7.30
C SER A 1044 47.66 -61.22 7.73
N ASN A 1045 47.05 -62.09 6.93
CA ASN A 1045 45.67 -62.53 7.13
C ASN A 1045 45.64 -63.93 7.75
N ASP A 1046 44.79 -64.14 8.75
CA ASP A 1046 44.29 -65.49 9.03
C ASP A 1046 43.39 -65.92 7.86
N GLU A 1047 43.01 -67.19 7.74
CA GLU A 1047 42.25 -67.73 6.59
C GLU A 1047 40.83 -67.13 6.39
N ASN A 1048 40.51 -65.98 7.02
CA ASN A 1048 39.17 -65.38 7.11
C ASN A 1048 39.06 -63.87 6.77
N ASN A 1049 40.04 -63.22 6.14
CA ASN A 1049 39.96 -61.78 5.80
C ASN A 1049 39.73 -60.86 7.03
N LYS A 1050 40.55 -61.02 8.06
CA LYS A 1050 40.53 -60.16 9.26
C LYS A 1050 41.68 -59.17 9.27
N VAL A 1051 41.38 -57.91 9.58
CA VAL A 1051 42.38 -56.88 9.87
C VAL A 1051 42.26 -56.49 11.34
N ARG A 1052 43.34 -56.69 12.10
CA ARG A 1052 43.48 -56.13 13.46
C ARG A 1052 44.26 -54.83 13.40
N MET A 1053 43.65 -53.77 13.91
CA MET A 1053 44.19 -52.42 13.94
C MET A 1053 44.28 -51.96 15.39
N LYS A 1054 45.49 -51.67 15.87
CA LYS A 1054 45.68 -51.05 17.19
C LYS A 1054 45.85 -49.55 17.01
N ILE A 1055 44.95 -48.77 17.60
CA ILE A 1055 44.93 -47.31 17.59
C ILE A 1055 45.36 -46.81 18.97
N LYS A 1056 46.47 -46.07 19.02
CA LYS A 1056 46.91 -45.39 20.26
C LYS A 1056 46.62 -43.90 20.17
N ILE A 1057 45.88 -43.37 21.13
CA ILE A 1057 45.59 -41.93 21.27
C ILE A 1057 46.41 -41.42 22.45
N ASN A 1058 47.48 -40.70 22.17
CA ASN A 1058 48.31 -40.09 23.21
C ASN A 1058 47.55 -38.90 23.84
N ASP A 1059 47.70 -38.72 25.16
CA ASP A 1059 46.93 -37.81 26.04
C ASP A 1059 46.34 -36.58 25.34
N VAL A 1060 45.01 -36.61 25.13
CA VAL A 1060 44.24 -35.41 24.80
C VAL A 1060 44.38 -34.48 26.01
N SER A 1061 44.97 -33.29 25.82
CA SER A 1061 45.39 -32.44 26.93
C SER A 1061 44.23 -32.20 27.91
N THR A 1062 44.52 -32.13 29.22
CA THR A 1062 43.55 -31.92 30.31
C THR A 1062 42.74 -30.61 30.20
N LYS A 1063 42.86 -29.85 29.11
CA LYS A 1063 42.11 -28.62 28.82
C LYS A 1063 40.78 -28.87 28.09
N ILE A 1064 40.60 -30.00 27.41
CA ILE A 1064 39.35 -30.32 26.68
C ILE A 1064 38.44 -31.10 27.63
N LYS A 1065 37.36 -30.47 28.14
CA LYS A 1065 36.48 -31.04 29.17
C LYS A 1065 35.23 -31.73 28.61
N ASP A 1066 35.04 -31.69 27.30
CA ASP A 1066 33.78 -31.93 26.58
C ASP A 1066 33.86 -32.99 25.48
N LEU A 1067 35.03 -33.52 25.12
CA LEU A 1067 35.16 -34.60 24.11
C LEU A 1067 34.27 -35.83 24.42
N GLN A 1068 33.34 -36.16 23.52
CA GLN A 1068 32.31 -37.19 23.73
C GLN A 1068 32.64 -38.53 23.05
N TYR A 1069 32.98 -38.51 21.76
CA TYR A 1069 33.27 -39.72 21.00
C TYR A 1069 34.17 -39.50 19.78
N TYR A 1070 34.71 -40.59 19.23
CA TYR A 1070 35.37 -40.61 17.94
C TYR A 1070 34.54 -41.41 16.93
N GLU A 1071 34.61 -41.02 15.65
CA GLU A 1071 34.06 -41.78 14.52
C GLU A 1071 35.18 -42.23 13.59
N VAL A 1072 35.13 -43.50 13.15
CA VAL A 1072 36.08 -44.04 12.17
C VAL A 1072 35.33 -44.38 10.87
N TYR A 1073 35.72 -43.74 9.79
CA TYR A 1073 35.18 -43.93 8.43
C TYR A 1073 36.09 -44.85 7.62
N ARG A 1074 35.51 -45.68 6.75
CA ARG A 1074 36.22 -46.59 5.83
C ARG A 1074 35.64 -46.52 4.42
N SER A 1075 36.49 -46.44 3.40
CA SER A 1075 36.12 -46.46 1.98
C SER A 1075 37.01 -47.38 1.15
N ILE A 1076 36.52 -47.96 0.06
CA ILE A 1076 37.31 -48.72 -0.94
C ILE A 1076 37.78 -47.85 -2.12
N SER A 1077 37.32 -46.59 -2.19
CA SER A 1077 37.68 -45.61 -3.22
C SER A 1077 38.51 -44.47 -2.63
N THR A 1078 39.46 -43.95 -3.41
CA THR A 1078 40.24 -42.74 -3.07
C THR A 1078 39.39 -41.48 -3.02
N SER A 1079 38.25 -41.45 -3.72
CA SER A 1079 37.35 -40.30 -3.77
C SER A 1079 36.33 -40.38 -2.64
N VAL A 1080 36.73 -39.94 -1.44
CA VAL A 1080 35.76 -39.56 -0.42
C VAL A 1080 35.33 -38.14 -0.76
N ASP A 1081 34.48 -37.97 -1.78
CA ASP A 1081 33.77 -36.71 -1.95
C ASP A 1081 32.81 -36.59 -0.76
N ASN A 1082 32.89 -35.46 -0.04
CA ASN A 1082 32.16 -35.17 1.21
C ASN A 1082 30.63 -35.36 1.15
N THR A 1083 30.06 -35.66 -0.02
CA THR A 1083 28.62 -35.77 -0.28
C THR A 1083 28.09 -37.20 -0.28
N THR A 1084 28.95 -38.23 -0.35
CA THR A 1084 28.48 -39.61 -0.22
C THR A 1084 28.50 -39.99 1.25
N VAL A 1085 27.34 -40.10 1.89
CA VAL A 1085 27.19 -40.49 3.30
C VAL A 1085 27.78 -41.89 3.51
N ILE A 1086 29.06 -41.96 3.86
CA ILE A 1086 29.70 -43.17 4.36
C ILE A 1086 29.32 -43.21 5.84
N TYR A 1087 28.42 -44.10 6.23
CA TYR A 1087 28.13 -44.30 7.66
C TYR A 1087 29.43 -44.62 8.40
N PRO A 1088 29.67 -44.03 9.59
CA PRO A 1088 30.84 -44.35 10.38
C PRO A 1088 30.86 -45.86 10.61
N SER A 1089 31.99 -46.48 10.29
CA SER A 1089 32.15 -47.92 10.44
C SER A 1089 32.20 -48.31 11.92
N ILE A 1090 32.65 -47.39 12.79
CA ILE A 1090 32.67 -47.52 14.25
C ILE A 1090 32.45 -46.15 14.93
N LEU A 1091 31.61 -46.13 15.97
CA LEU A 1091 31.45 -45.03 16.95
C LEU A 1091 32.10 -45.42 18.30
N ILE A 1092 32.93 -44.55 18.85
CA ILE A 1092 33.80 -44.82 20.03
C ILE A 1092 33.50 -43.79 21.13
N TYR A 1093 32.59 -44.10 22.05
CA TYR A 1093 32.20 -43.20 23.15
C TYR A 1093 33.16 -43.25 24.34
N ARG A 1094 33.54 -42.09 24.88
CA ARG A 1094 34.28 -41.97 26.13
C ARG A 1094 33.32 -41.56 27.27
N GLY A 1095 32.60 -42.52 27.82
CA GLY A 1095 31.65 -42.27 28.92
C GLY A 1095 31.46 -43.45 29.86
N LYS A 1096 30.93 -43.20 31.06
CA LYS A 1096 30.69 -44.16 32.17
C LYS A 1096 29.75 -45.33 31.81
N TYR A 1097 29.21 -45.35 30.59
CA TYR A 1097 28.31 -46.37 30.07
C TYR A 1097 28.95 -46.99 28.82
N ASN A 1098 29.63 -48.13 29.01
CA ASN A 1098 30.17 -48.95 27.92
C ASN A 1098 29.03 -49.55 27.09
N LYS A 1099 28.52 -48.83 26.11
CA LYS A 1099 27.58 -49.39 25.13
C LYS A 1099 28.06 -49.06 23.73
N THR A 1100 28.53 -50.08 23.02
CA THR A 1100 29.08 -49.98 21.67
C THR A 1100 28.08 -50.55 20.68
N TYR A 1101 27.75 -49.79 19.62
CA TYR A 1101 26.96 -50.28 18.49
C TYR A 1101 27.92 -50.71 17.39
N TYR A 1102 27.96 -52.02 17.09
CA TYR A 1102 28.74 -52.61 16.00
C TYR A 1102 27.82 -53.28 14.99
N SER A 1103 28.17 -53.16 13.70
CA SER A 1103 27.59 -54.03 12.68
C SER A 1103 28.48 -55.24 12.33
N ASN A 1104 29.80 -55.27 12.62
CA ASN A 1104 30.67 -56.48 12.48
C ASN A 1104 32.11 -56.33 13.04
N GLY A 1105 32.30 -56.24 14.37
CA GLY A 1105 33.64 -56.23 15.00
C GLY A 1105 33.61 -56.19 16.54
N SER A 1106 34.77 -56.30 17.19
CA SER A 1106 34.93 -56.14 18.66
C SER A 1106 35.97 -55.07 18.97
N VAL A 1107 35.71 -54.24 19.98
CA VAL A 1107 36.71 -53.28 20.52
C VAL A 1107 36.97 -53.54 21.99
N ASP A 1108 38.26 -53.62 22.33
CA ASP A 1108 38.77 -53.75 23.69
C ASP A 1108 39.48 -52.44 24.09
N TYR A 1109 39.06 -51.86 25.22
CA TYR A 1109 39.63 -50.64 25.79
C TYR A 1109 40.52 -51.01 26.98
N SER A 1110 41.83 -50.99 26.76
CA SER A 1110 42.81 -51.07 27.85
C SER A 1110 43.87 -49.98 27.67
N ASN A 1111 44.12 -49.19 28.73
CA ASN A 1111 45.24 -48.23 28.83
C ASN A 1111 45.38 -47.18 27.71
N ASN A 1112 44.31 -46.43 27.36
CA ASN A 1112 44.31 -45.41 26.29
C ASN A 1112 44.65 -45.96 24.88
N GLU A 1113 44.55 -47.29 24.68
CA GLU A 1113 44.66 -47.95 23.38
C GLU A 1113 43.29 -48.51 22.98
N ILE A 1114 42.91 -48.28 21.73
CA ILE A 1114 41.70 -48.80 21.09
C ILE A 1114 42.15 -49.93 20.17
N ASN A 1115 41.78 -51.18 20.47
CA ASN A 1115 42.03 -52.31 19.58
C ASN A 1115 40.79 -52.56 18.72
N LEU A 1116 40.88 -52.25 17.42
CA LEU A 1116 39.81 -52.49 16.45
C LEU A 1116 40.08 -53.77 15.66
N ILE A 1117 39.13 -54.72 15.66
CA ILE A 1117 39.19 -55.92 14.82
C ILE A 1117 38.04 -55.88 13.82
N GLU A 1118 38.37 -55.84 12.53
CA GLU A 1118 37.40 -55.75 11.44
C GLU A 1118 37.40 -57.05 10.61
N ASN A 1119 36.22 -57.64 10.43
CA ASN A 1119 36.02 -58.89 9.68
C ASN A 1119 35.30 -58.64 8.35
N GLY A 1120 35.45 -59.56 7.40
CA GLY A 1120 34.63 -59.56 6.17
C GLY A 1120 35.03 -58.53 5.12
N LEU A 1121 36.31 -58.13 5.10
CA LEU A 1121 36.83 -57.29 4.04
C LEU A 1121 36.94 -58.08 2.73
N ASN A 1122 36.72 -57.40 1.60
CA ASN A 1122 36.99 -57.98 0.29
C ASN A 1122 38.49 -58.22 0.16
N GLU A 1123 38.86 -59.36 -0.40
CA GLU A 1123 40.25 -59.68 -0.71
C GLU A 1123 40.84 -58.73 -1.77
N ASN A 1124 42.16 -58.61 -1.78
CA ASN A 1124 42.95 -57.82 -2.73
C ASN A 1124 42.49 -56.36 -2.91
N SER A 1125 41.76 -55.81 -1.94
CA SER A 1125 41.08 -54.52 -2.00
C SER A 1125 41.81 -53.49 -1.15
N LYS A 1126 41.87 -52.24 -1.65
CA LYS A 1126 42.53 -51.12 -0.99
C LYS A 1126 41.50 -50.28 -0.25
N TYR A 1127 41.66 -50.12 1.06
CA TYR A 1127 40.77 -49.41 1.96
C TYR A 1127 41.42 -48.13 2.51
N TYR A 1128 40.66 -47.04 2.53
CA TYR A 1128 41.01 -45.73 3.06
C TYR A 1128 40.24 -45.48 4.35
N TYR A 1129 40.91 -44.99 5.38
CA TYR A 1129 40.30 -44.73 6.68
C TYR A 1129 40.52 -43.28 7.12
N LYS A 1130 39.56 -42.74 7.87
CA LYS A 1130 39.54 -41.36 8.38
C LYS A 1130 38.90 -41.33 9.77
N ILE A 1131 39.38 -40.48 10.68
CA ILE A 1131 38.86 -40.40 12.05
C ILE A 1131 38.37 -38.98 12.35
N ARG A 1132 37.20 -38.86 12.96
CA ARG A 1132 36.61 -37.60 13.49
C ARG A 1132 36.53 -37.64 15.01
N ALA A 1133 36.77 -36.51 15.65
CA ALA A 1133 36.51 -36.30 17.08
C ALA A 1133 35.30 -35.37 17.24
N TRP A 1134 34.41 -35.69 18.19
CA TRP A 1134 33.18 -34.95 18.50
C TRP A 1134 33.16 -34.57 19.97
N ASP A 1135 32.84 -33.31 20.30
CA ASP A 1135 32.59 -32.85 21.65
C ASP A 1135 31.10 -32.89 22.00
N LYS A 1136 30.78 -32.63 23.27
CA LYS A 1136 29.41 -32.67 23.80
C LYS A 1136 28.92 -31.25 23.97
N ASP A 1137 28.05 -30.83 23.05
CA ASP A 1137 27.22 -29.66 23.30
C ASP A 1137 26.29 -29.94 24.49
N LEU A 1138 26.34 -29.04 25.48
CA LEU A 1138 25.36 -29.03 26.56
C LEU A 1138 24.02 -28.71 25.92
N ASP A 1139 23.08 -29.67 25.93
CA ASP A 1139 21.67 -29.53 25.53
C ASP A 1139 21.09 -28.15 25.93
N VAL A 1140 21.23 -27.16 25.05
CA VAL A 1140 20.46 -25.92 25.10
C VAL A 1140 19.53 -26.02 23.89
N ASN A 1141 18.26 -26.34 24.17
CA ASN A 1141 17.21 -26.80 23.26
C ASN A 1141 16.84 -25.88 22.05
N SER A 1142 17.73 -25.06 21.49
CA SER A 1142 17.34 -24.13 20.41
C SER A 1142 18.42 -23.68 19.45
N VAL A 1143 19.64 -24.21 19.48
CA VAL A 1143 20.63 -23.93 18.43
C VAL A 1143 21.04 -25.26 17.81
N ASN A 1144 20.61 -25.51 16.57
CA ASN A 1144 21.24 -26.53 15.72
C ASN A 1144 22.64 -26.00 15.40
N ASP A 1145 23.58 -26.16 16.33
CA ASP A 1145 24.98 -26.12 15.96
C ASP A 1145 25.23 -27.41 15.17
N GLU A 1146 25.63 -27.29 13.91
CA GLU A 1146 26.03 -28.44 13.11
C GLU A 1146 27.37 -28.92 13.70
N ASP A 1147 27.29 -29.77 14.73
CA ASP A 1147 28.37 -30.38 15.50
C ASP A 1147 29.78 -30.18 14.89
N GLU A 1148 30.59 -29.34 15.54
CA GLU A 1148 31.93 -29.06 15.05
C GLU A 1148 32.87 -30.23 15.31
N TYR A 1149 33.31 -30.89 14.24
CA TYR A 1149 34.24 -32.01 14.33
C TYR A 1149 35.63 -31.63 13.82
N SER A 1150 36.61 -32.37 14.31
CA SER A 1150 37.99 -32.23 13.86
C SER A 1150 38.49 -33.56 13.28
N GLU A 1151 39.23 -33.51 12.16
CA GLU A 1151 39.52 -34.69 11.31
C GLU A 1151 41.00 -35.03 11.20
N THR A 1152 41.32 -36.32 11.16
CA THR A 1152 42.67 -36.80 10.83
C THR A 1152 42.92 -36.91 9.32
N ASN A 1153 44.20 -36.97 8.93
CA ASN A 1153 44.61 -37.31 7.56
C ASN A 1153 44.18 -38.75 7.19
N ILE A 1154 43.85 -38.98 5.90
CA ILE A 1154 43.45 -40.30 5.39
C ILE A 1154 44.64 -41.27 5.34
N PHE A 1155 44.47 -42.49 5.85
CA PHE A 1155 45.47 -43.57 5.77
C PHE A 1155 44.93 -44.80 5.02
N THR A 1156 45.82 -45.65 4.49
CA THR A 1156 45.44 -46.71 3.53
C THR A 1156 45.97 -48.11 3.87
N ILE A 1157 45.13 -49.14 3.70
CA ILE A 1157 45.44 -50.57 3.90
C ILE A 1157 45.06 -51.37 2.64
N LYS A 1158 45.82 -52.40 2.26
CA LYS A 1158 45.43 -53.35 1.18
C LYS A 1158 45.30 -54.77 1.75
N THR A 1159 44.19 -55.45 1.51
CA THR A 1159 43.96 -56.85 1.91
C THR A 1159 44.69 -57.83 1.00
N CYS A 1160 45.01 -59.03 1.49
CA CYS A 1160 45.64 -60.11 0.72
C CYS A 1160 44.64 -60.80 -0.24
N ASP A 1161 45.17 -61.55 -1.20
CA ASP A 1161 44.41 -62.36 -2.20
C ASP A 1161 44.22 -63.79 -1.66
N LEU A 1162 43.00 -64.35 -1.64
CA LEU A 1162 42.76 -65.72 -1.15
C LEU A 1162 42.75 -66.74 -2.30
N LYS A 1163 43.02 -68.00 -1.98
CA LYS A 1163 42.92 -69.10 -2.94
C LYS A 1163 41.49 -69.30 -3.40
N PRO A 1164 41.28 -69.71 -4.67
CA PRO A 1164 39.93 -69.85 -5.16
C PRO A 1164 39.14 -70.97 -4.47
N ALA A 1165 37.83 -70.82 -4.24
CA ALA A 1165 36.97 -71.89 -3.74
C ALA A 1165 37.00 -73.14 -4.65
N LYS A 1166 36.94 -74.34 -4.07
CA LYS A 1166 36.88 -75.60 -4.83
C LYS A 1166 35.64 -75.63 -5.74
N VAL A 1167 35.81 -76.17 -6.95
CA VAL A 1167 34.73 -76.45 -7.91
C VAL A 1167 33.71 -77.42 -7.29
N LYS A 1168 32.40 -77.19 -7.52
CA LYS A 1168 31.30 -77.99 -6.95
C LYS A 1168 30.39 -78.58 -8.04
N ASN A 1169 29.52 -79.52 -7.65
CA ASN A 1169 28.45 -80.10 -8.47
C ASN A 1169 28.93 -80.68 -9.81
N ILE A 1170 29.90 -81.58 -9.74
CA ILE A 1170 30.42 -82.26 -10.93
C ILE A 1170 29.44 -83.33 -11.41
N VAL A 1171 29.03 -83.27 -12.67
CA VAL A 1171 28.17 -84.26 -13.33
C VAL A 1171 28.92 -84.88 -14.50
N GLY A 1172 28.77 -86.18 -14.70
CA GLY A 1172 29.46 -86.95 -15.73
C GLY A 1172 28.46 -87.71 -16.58
N TYR A 1173 28.75 -87.83 -17.86
CA TYR A 1173 27.97 -88.63 -18.81
C TYR A 1173 28.93 -89.47 -19.65
N VAL A 1174 28.72 -90.78 -19.68
CA VAL A 1174 29.49 -91.72 -20.49
C VAL A 1174 28.57 -92.36 -21.53
N SER A 1175 29.02 -92.41 -22.79
CA SER A 1175 28.30 -93.12 -23.86
C SER A 1175 29.30 -93.73 -24.83
N GLY A 1176 29.52 -95.04 -24.74
CA GLY A 1176 30.56 -95.72 -25.54
C GLY A 1176 31.96 -95.32 -25.10
N ASP A 1177 32.76 -94.78 -26.03
CA ASP A 1177 34.12 -94.28 -25.85
C ASP A 1177 34.17 -92.78 -25.51
N PHE A 1178 33.03 -92.17 -25.21
CA PHE A 1178 32.88 -90.74 -24.95
C PHE A 1178 32.56 -90.46 -23.48
N VAL A 1179 33.28 -89.50 -22.89
CA VAL A 1179 32.99 -88.92 -21.57
C VAL A 1179 32.76 -87.43 -21.70
N SER A 1180 31.73 -86.92 -21.03
CA SER A 1180 31.51 -85.49 -20.84
C SER A 1180 31.31 -85.16 -19.37
N ILE A 1181 31.92 -84.08 -18.91
CA ILE A 1181 31.97 -83.64 -17.51
C ILE A 1181 31.51 -82.19 -17.46
N TRP A 1182 30.63 -81.85 -16.52
CA TRP A 1182 30.17 -80.49 -16.24
C TRP A 1182 30.39 -80.13 -14.78
N TRP A 1183 30.59 -78.85 -14.46
CA TRP A 1183 30.75 -78.36 -13.09
C TRP A 1183 30.18 -76.96 -12.86
N GLU A 1184 29.99 -76.56 -11.61
CA GLU A 1184 29.55 -75.20 -11.25
C GLU A 1184 30.72 -74.23 -11.07
N PHE A 1185 30.41 -72.93 -11.18
CA PHE A 1185 31.37 -71.84 -11.07
C PHE A 1185 31.85 -71.68 -9.61
N PRO A 1186 33.16 -71.59 -9.33
CA PRO A 1186 33.65 -71.24 -8.01
C PRO A 1186 33.35 -69.75 -7.74
N TYR A 1187 32.66 -69.44 -6.65
CA TYR A 1187 32.10 -68.10 -6.38
C TYR A 1187 33.18 -67.09 -5.97
N ILE A 1188 33.86 -66.46 -6.94
CA ILE A 1188 34.97 -65.52 -6.70
C ILE A 1188 35.06 -64.49 -7.83
N LYS A 1189 35.43 -63.27 -7.46
CA LYS A 1189 35.34 -62.09 -8.34
C LYS A 1189 36.49 -61.97 -9.34
N ASP A 1190 37.61 -62.67 -9.11
CA ASP A 1190 38.83 -62.57 -9.91
C ASP A 1190 39.26 -63.90 -10.57
N PHE A 1191 38.33 -64.85 -10.67
CA PHE A 1191 38.55 -66.17 -11.29
C PHE A 1191 39.07 -66.07 -12.74
N SER A 1192 40.11 -66.84 -13.09
CA SER A 1192 40.84 -66.69 -14.36
C SER A 1192 40.73 -67.86 -15.34
N LYS A 1193 40.81 -69.12 -14.88
CA LYS A 1193 40.76 -70.32 -15.76
C LYS A 1193 40.51 -71.63 -15.00
N TYR A 1194 40.15 -72.67 -15.73
CA TYR A 1194 40.21 -74.08 -15.27
C TYR A 1194 41.34 -74.86 -15.97
N SER A 1195 41.90 -75.86 -15.30
CA SER A 1195 42.76 -76.88 -15.90
C SER A 1195 42.21 -78.27 -15.58
N VAL A 1196 41.90 -79.06 -16.60
CA VAL A 1196 41.38 -80.43 -16.47
C VAL A 1196 42.50 -81.43 -16.71
N TYR A 1197 42.60 -82.43 -15.86
CA TYR A 1197 43.60 -83.50 -15.89
C TYR A 1197 42.94 -84.87 -15.77
N ARG A 1198 43.59 -85.90 -16.31
CA ARG A 1198 43.23 -87.32 -16.12
C ARG A 1198 44.44 -88.11 -15.65
N LYS A 1199 44.22 -89.10 -14.78
CA LYS A 1199 45.29 -89.95 -14.27
C LYS A 1199 45.66 -91.04 -15.28
N GLU A 1200 46.92 -91.07 -15.68
CA GLU A 1200 47.54 -92.10 -16.52
C GLU A 1200 48.82 -92.61 -15.83
N ASN A 1201 49.01 -93.93 -15.76
CA ASN A 1201 50.23 -94.54 -15.18
C ASN A 1201 50.63 -93.93 -13.82
N ASN A 1202 49.65 -93.75 -12.92
CA ASN A 1202 49.76 -93.14 -11.59
C ASN A 1202 50.03 -91.62 -11.51
N SER A 1203 50.07 -90.88 -12.62
CA SER A 1203 50.26 -89.42 -12.62
C SER A 1203 49.10 -88.69 -13.33
N TYR A 1204 48.76 -87.47 -12.90
CA TYR A 1204 47.76 -86.65 -13.60
C TYR A 1204 48.40 -85.95 -14.80
N VAL A 1205 47.90 -86.26 -15.99
CA VAL A 1205 48.27 -85.62 -17.25
C VAL A 1205 47.24 -84.54 -17.54
N LYS A 1206 47.69 -83.33 -17.86
CA LYS A 1206 46.80 -82.21 -18.22
C LYS A 1206 46.18 -82.48 -19.59
N LEU A 1207 44.85 -82.43 -19.65
CA LEU A 1207 44.09 -82.60 -20.88
C LEU A 1207 43.78 -81.26 -21.56
N LYS A 1208 43.31 -80.26 -20.80
CA LYS A 1208 42.90 -78.97 -21.36
C LYS A 1208 43.01 -77.84 -20.32
N ASP A 1209 43.42 -76.66 -20.78
CA ASP A 1209 43.17 -75.39 -20.08
C ASP A 1209 41.93 -74.72 -20.69
N ILE A 1210 41.00 -74.30 -19.84
CA ILE A 1210 39.76 -73.64 -20.22
C ILE A 1210 39.83 -72.20 -19.70
N THR A 1211 40.16 -71.27 -20.60
CA THR A 1211 40.35 -69.85 -20.28
C THR A 1211 39.07 -69.02 -20.42
N ASP A 1212 38.07 -69.51 -21.15
CA ASP A 1212 36.73 -68.92 -21.06
C ASP A 1212 36.08 -69.44 -19.77
N ILE A 1213 36.03 -68.57 -18.77
CA ILE A 1213 35.51 -68.89 -17.44
C ILE A 1213 34.04 -69.32 -17.45
N ASN A 1214 33.31 -69.06 -18.55
CA ASN A 1214 31.93 -69.50 -18.74
C ASN A 1214 31.82 -70.92 -19.34
N GLU A 1215 32.90 -71.48 -19.89
CA GLU A 1215 32.95 -72.85 -20.40
C GLU A 1215 33.06 -73.84 -19.21
N LYS A 1216 31.90 -74.35 -18.78
CA LYS A 1216 31.75 -75.21 -17.59
C LYS A 1216 31.67 -76.70 -17.91
N TYR A 1217 32.28 -77.11 -19.02
CA TYR A 1217 32.23 -78.49 -19.44
C TYR A 1217 33.52 -78.92 -20.16
N PHE A 1218 33.81 -80.21 -20.11
CA PHE A 1218 34.90 -80.85 -20.81
C PHE A 1218 34.43 -82.19 -21.35
N SER A 1219 34.81 -82.53 -22.58
CA SER A 1219 34.50 -83.83 -23.17
C SER A 1219 35.74 -84.47 -23.81
N GLU A 1220 35.81 -85.79 -23.74
CA GLU A 1220 36.89 -86.62 -24.28
C GLU A 1220 36.29 -87.82 -25.04
N THR A 1221 36.92 -88.19 -26.16
CA THR A 1221 36.58 -89.37 -27.00
C THR A 1221 37.71 -90.39 -26.96
N ASP A 1222 37.49 -91.57 -27.55
CA ASP A 1222 38.49 -92.63 -27.72
C ASP A 1222 38.96 -93.28 -26.39
N LEU A 1223 38.07 -93.30 -25.39
CA LEU A 1223 38.30 -94.00 -24.12
C LEU A 1223 37.95 -95.49 -24.23
N ASP A 1224 38.92 -96.35 -23.92
CA ASP A 1224 38.69 -97.81 -23.89
C ASP A 1224 38.06 -98.22 -22.55
N PHE A 1225 36.73 -98.19 -22.49
CA PHE A 1225 35.96 -98.67 -21.34
C PHE A 1225 35.87 -100.21 -21.36
N ASP A 1226 36.98 -100.88 -21.09
CA ASP A 1226 36.93 -102.27 -20.66
C ASP A 1226 36.01 -102.40 -19.43
N ASN A 1227 35.31 -103.54 -19.29
CA ASN A 1227 34.13 -103.71 -18.43
C ASN A 1227 34.27 -103.36 -16.93
N ASN A 1228 35.47 -102.98 -16.45
CA ASN A 1228 35.81 -102.59 -15.07
C ASN A 1228 36.72 -101.34 -14.94
N SER A 1229 36.89 -100.51 -15.98
CA SER A 1229 37.79 -99.34 -15.89
C SER A 1229 37.16 -98.16 -15.15
N LEU A 1230 37.89 -97.58 -14.17
CA LEU A 1230 37.57 -96.32 -13.49
C LEU A 1230 38.57 -95.24 -13.92
N TYR A 1231 38.08 -94.10 -14.41
CA TYR A 1231 38.94 -92.99 -14.81
C TYR A 1231 38.98 -91.91 -13.72
N ASN A 1232 40.18 -91.54 -13.28
CA ASN A 1232 40.37 -90.48 -12.28
C ASN A 1232 40.63 -89.16 -12.99
N TYR A 1233 39.77 -88.17 -12.76
CA TYR A 1233 39.92 -86.81 -13.24
C TYR A 1233 40.30 -85.86 -12.10
N LYS A 1234 40.98 -84.78 -12.44
CA LYS A 1234 41.27 -83.64 -11.55
C LYS A 1234 40.93 -82.34 -12.27
N ILE A 1235 40.24 -81.43 -11.62
CA ILE A 1235 39.99 -80.07 -12.12
C ILE A 1235 40.62 -79.09 -11.14
N GLU A 1236 41.46 -78.19 -11.66
CA GLU A 1236 42.03 -77.06 -10.91
C GLU A 1236 41.37 -75.75 -11.37
N ALA A 1237 40.84 -74.98 -10.43
CA ALA A 1237 40.35 -73.62 -10.64
C ALA A 1237 41.43 -72.62 -10.22
N TYR A 1238 41.69 -71.59 -11.04
CA TYR A 1238 42.70 -70.57 -10.80
C TYR A 1238 42.08 -69.17 -10.65
N ASP A 1239 42.64 -68.36 -9.74
CA ASP A 1239 42.34 -66.93 -9.62
C ASP A 1239 43.29 -66.08 -10.50
N SER A 1240 43.20 -64.75 -10.41
CA SER A 1240 44.04 -63.83 -11.18
C SER A 1240 45.49 -63.77 -10.66
N GLY A 1241 45.69 -64.07 -9.37
CA GLY A 1241 46.99 -64.25 -8.71
C GLY A 1241 47.68 -65.59 -9.01
N ASN A 1242 47.05 -66.46 -9.79
CA ASN A 1242 47.49 -67.81 -10.14
C ASN A 1242 47.57 -68.77 -8.95
N ASN A 1243 46.82 -68.51 -7.88
CA ASN A 1243 46.55 -69.50 -6.84
C ASN A 1243 45.49 -70.47 -7.35
N SER A 1244 45.57 -71.75 -6.95
CA SER A 1244 44.61 -72.76 -7.38
C SER A 1244 43.95 -73.51 -6.22
N SER A 1245 42.75 -74.00 -6.51
CA SER A 1245 42.11 -75.08 -5.76
C SER A 1245 41.81 -76.25 -6.67
N GLU A 1246 41.94 -77.47 -6.15
CA GLU A 1246 41.74 -78.70 -6.91
C GLU A 1246 40.57 -79.52 -6.37
N ILE A 1247 39.88 -80.20 -7.28
CA ILE A 1247 38.95 -81.29 -6.99
C ILE A 1247 39.35 -82.52 -7.80
N ILE A 1248 39.33 -83.67 -7.13
CA ILE A 1248 39.71 -84.97 -7.70
C ILE A 1248 38.51 -85.90 -7.59
N PHE A 1249 38.17 -86.62 -8.68
CA PHE A 1249 37.02 -87.53 -8.72
C PHE A 1249 37.23 -88.68 -9.70
N THR A 1250 36.45 -89.75 -9.56
CA THR A 1250 36.41 -90.86 -10.52
C THR A 1250 35.10 -90.89 -11.29
N ILE A 1251 35.16 -91.27 -12.57
CA ILE A 1251 33.99 -91.59 -13.41
C ILE A 1251 34.02 -93.09 -13.75
N ASP A 1252 32.91 -93.77 -13.51
CA ASP A 1252 32.68 -95.15 -13.96
C ASP A 1252 31.97 -95.21 -15.34
N LYS A 1253 31.87 -96.43 -15.89
CA LYS A 1253 31.29 -96.66 -17.23
C LYS A 1253 29.81 -96.29 -17.36
N ASP A 1254 29.09 -96.18 -16.24
CA ASP A 1254 27.67 -95.83 -16.21
C ASP A 1254 27.47 -94.31 -15.99
N GLY A 1255 28.56 -93.53 -15.92
CA GLY A 1255 28.52 -92.09 -15.65
C GLY A 1255 28.49 -91.73 -14.18
N GLY A 1256 28.64 -92.71 -13.27
CA GLY A 1256 28.70 -92.48 -11.84
C GLY A 1256 29.97 -91.71 -11.45
N ILE A 1257 29.80 -90.61 -10.70
CA ILE A 1257 30.91 -89.80 -10.17
C ILE A 1257 31.10 -90.08 -8.67
N THR A 1258 32.36 -90.29 -8.27
CA THR A 1258 32.76 -90.29 -6.85
C THR A 1258 33.86 -89.25 -6.61
N VAL A 1259 33.59 -88.23 -5.79
CA VAL A 1259 34.58 -87.21 -5.40
C VAL A 1259 35.52 -87.79 -4.34
N LEU A 1260 36.83 -87.56 -4.50
CA LEU A 1260 37.89 -88.17 -3.69
C LEU A 1260 38.48 -87.22 -2.62
N ASN A 1261 38.30 -85.90 -2.71
CA ASN A 1261 38.95 -84.91 -1.82
C ASN A 1261 38.11 -83.66 -1.51
#